data_AF-A0AAJ2W4T8-F1
#
_entry.id   AF-A0AAJ2W4T8-F1
#
_cell.length_a   1.000
_cell.length_b   1.000
_cell.length_c   1.000
_cell.angle_alpha   90.00
_cell.angle_beta   90.00
_cell.angle_gamma   90.00
#
_symmetry.space_group_name_H-M   'P 1'
#
loop_
_entity.id
_entity.type
_entity.pdbx_description
1 polymer ?
#
loop_
_entity_poly.entity_id
_entity_poly.type
_entity_poly.pdbx_seq_one_letter_code
_entity_poly.pdbx_strand_id
1 'polypeptide(L)'
;MRRPALRALAALAAAVAVVPLVLGGAAPATADTAPPAEGAWFGPDLDWGSDGPDGYADRLGETPSTYSVNIDYPIDDDSADQWRRSARAAAAQGAALVVSLEPSRPLADLDADQAARADELLTEFHDQYGIAQLVRFAPEMNGNWQRWGQQPTEFVRAFGQIADAVHDGTSTADMVWAPSYGAGYPFAQADGRLPATGARDEALLDTDGDGTVTEADDPYGPYYPGDDAVDWVGLTMFFFGKGDASTAAGTDVPLVANQAPAEGEVQARFDETWGYSQPQEATFYDRFAVGTDHPLLLDTGALYDQGLDGATELAVKQGWWRQMLTALDDQPLVAGVTWLETVREEAEAGDREVDWRATDDDAVAAAFRADLVDSGAIVFGPLTDPVTPEEGDAATVQVRDGGGGDEMGWIVGCAVALALAFLLSGVVGRVLPRWRYPDDGKPGRDLRIDLFRGFIILAVVITHIEVAGPYSFVTLKAVGAITGAEMFVFLSGLVLGMVYPLGVKKFGEKTAAIGAFVRARKQYVVTLVVILVVFALSFVPLVNTDEITTFTDRGTGDTGAGAMGRVYDLYPNADRLLDYPPPWYAVRQLLLLEMGPWPFNIMGLFVVLSLTIPGLMWLVKRGLWWVVLVGSWAVYAVGVLFPDFSLLPSQFEPVFPLFAWQVLFTHGLVIGNYRRQIVSALTTTVGKVLVGVGVVGYAGFLALIWAGSTYGFDLGPIPSSIYDSLYLTGYQRVDMQWGRLVDTALVVVCVYAILTVFWKPIAAALGWLWIPLGQASLYVFIWQVFFALAVASIPGLDRTNVITGTIIHTAVILLVWWMVRKRFLFSVIPR
;
A
#
# COMPACT_ATOMS: atom_id res chain seq x y z
N MET A 1 31.51 12.46 -48.31
CA MET A 1 32.17 11.63 -47.27
C MET A 1 31.36 11.68 -45.97
N ARG A 2 30.34 10.82 -45.78
CA ARG A 2 29.42 10.87 -44.62
C ARG A 2 28.87 9.48 -44.22
N ARG A 3 29.69 8.44 -44.26
CA ARG A 3 29.24 7.07 -43.93
C ARG A 3 30.08 6.26 -42.91
N PRO A 4 31.26 6.68 -42.38
CA PRO A 4 31.93 5.87 -41.35
C PRO A 4 31.48 6.19 -39.91
N ALA A 5 30.92 7.38 -39.63
CA ALA A 5 30.54 7.77 -38.26
C ALA A 5 29.26 7.08 -37.73
N LEU A 6 28.37 6.62 -38.61
CA LEU A 6 27.13 5.90 -38.25
C LEU A 6 27.38 4.40 -38.01
N ARG A 7 28.52 3.85 -38.45
CA ARG A 7 28.87 2.44 -38.24
C ARG A 7 29.63 2.19 -36.94
N ALA A 8 30.28 3.22 -36.37
CA ALA A 8 30.86 3.15 -35.03
C ALA A 8 29.78 3.15 -33.91
N LEU A 9 28.63 3.78 -34.17
CA LEU A 9 27.47 3.80 -33.27
C LEU A 9 26.67 2.47 -33.26
N ALA A 10 26.78 1.67 -34.32
CA ALA A 10 26.08 0.38 -34.44
C ALA A 10 26.95 -0.82 -33.98
N ALA A 11 28.28 -0.67 -33.99
CA ALA A 11 29.21 -1.72 -33.56
C ALA A 11 29.34 -1.84 -32.02
N LEU A 12 28.89 -0.83 -31.27
CA LEU A 12 28.82 -0.88 -29.80
C LEU A 12 27.55 -1.62 -29.30
N ALA A 13 26.63 -1.98 -30.19
CA ALA A 13 25.30 -2.50 -29.86
C ALA A 13 25.15 -4.02 -30.01
N ALA A 14 26.21 -4.77 -30.34
CA ALA A 14 26.08 -6.18 -30.76
C ALA A 14 27.06 -7.17 -30.09
N ALA A 15 27.57 -6.86 -28.89
CA ALA A 15 28.51 -7.74 -28.17
C ALA A 15 28.11 -7.97 -26.70
N VAL A 16 26.80 -8.10 -26.42
CA VAL A 16 26.29 -8.54 -25.12
C VAL A 16 25.27 -9.63 -25.37
N ALA A 17 25.74 -10.87 -25.42
CA ALA A 17 24.90 -12.06 -25.32
C ALA A 17 25.77 -13.21 -24.83
N VAL A 18 25.52 -13.69 -23.60
CA VAL A 18 25.32 -15.11 -23.20
C VAL A 18 25.36 -15.21 -21.65
N VAL A 19 24.38 -15.97 -21.15
CA VAL A 19 23.86 -16.26 -19.77
C VAL A 19 24.69 -17.37 -19.08
N PRO A 20 24.79 -17.51 -17.73
CA PRO A 20 23.82 -18.23 -16.85
C PRO A 20 23.57 -17.55 -15.47
N LEU A 21 22.34 -17.48 -14.92
CA LEU A 21 21.50 -18.51 -14.27
C LEU A 21 22.15 -19.13 -13.02
N VAL A 22 21.47 -19.04 -11.86
CA VAL A 22 21.39 -20.03 -10.73
C VAL A 22 21.29 -19.36 -9.32
N LEU A 23 20.17 -19.68 -8.65
CA LEU A 23 19.87 -19.88 -7.21
C LEU A 23 19.63 -18.74 -6.21
N GLY A 24 18.55 -18.92 -5.46
CA GLY A 24 18.46 -18.57 -4.03
C GLY A 24 17.07 -18.17 -3.57
N GLY A 25 16.12 -19.10 -3.48
CA GLY A 25 14.86 -18.85 -2.77
C GLY A 25 15.13 -18.73 -1.28
N ALA A 26 14.71 -17.62 -0.68
CA ALA A 26 14.63 -17.45 0.77
C ALA A 26 13.18 -17.72 1.19
N ALA A 27 13.01 -18.47 2.28
CA ALA A 27 11.72 -18.84 2.82
C ALA A 27 10.96 -17.60 3.35
N PRO A 28 9.63 -17.52 3.13
CA PRO A 28 8.81 -16.46 3.71
C PRO A 28 8.78 -16.58 5.24
N ALA A 29 8.64 -15.43 5.91
CA ALA A 29 8.42 -15.34 7.34
C ALA A 29 7.01 -15.85 7.67
N THR A 30 6.90 -16.82 8.57
CA THR A 30 5.64 -17.47 8.94
C THR A 30 4.82 -16.56 9.86
N ALA A 31 3.68 -16.04 9.37
CA ALA A 31 2.60 -15.60 10.25
C ALA A 31 1.95 -16.85 10.88
N ASP A 32 1.74 -16.83 12.19
CA ASP A 32 1.30 -18.00 12.97
C ASP A 32 -0.18 -17.82 13.34
N THR A 33 -1.03 -18.81 13.00
CA THR A 33 -2.46 -18.88 13.36
C THR A 33 -2.70 -19.57 14.70
N ALA A 34 -1.62 -19.91 15.42
CA ALA A 34 -1.70 -20.59 16.70
C ALA A 34 -2.54 -19.80 17.74
N PRO A 35 -3.44 -20.47 18.48
CA PRO A 35 -4.27 -19.84 19.49
C PRO A 35 -3.43 -19.16 20.60
N PRO A 36 -3.98 -18.14 21.28
CA PRO A 36 -3.29 -17.51 22.41
C PRO A 36 -3.07 -18.52 23.54
N ALA A 37 -1.94 -18.40 24.25
CA ALA A 37 -1.60 -19.31 25.34
C ALA A 37 -2.55 -19.21 26.55
N GLU A 38 -3.12 -18.02 26.78
CA GLU A 38 -4.15 -17.74 27.80
C GLU A 38 -5.12 -16.70 27.23
N GLY A 39 -6.41 -16.82 27.57
CA GLY A 39 -7.48 -15.95 27.09
C GLY A 39 -7.96 -16.28 25.67
N ALA A 40 -8.84 -15.44 25.13
CA ALA A 40 -9.43 -15.60 23.81
C ALA A 40 -9.15 -14.38 22.93
N TRP A 41 -8.83 -14.60 21.66
CA TRP A 41 -8.88 -13.54 20.65
C TRP A 41 -10.28 -12.97 20.54
N PHE A 42 -10.38 -11.69 20.24
CA PHE A 42 -11.66 -11.02 20.04
C PHE A 42 -11.69 -10.26 18.72
N GLY A 43 -12.80 -10.37 18.01
CA GLY A 43 -13.02 -9.70 16.74
C GLY A 43 -14.48 -9.50 16.38
N PRO A 44 -14.80 -8.46 15.58
CA PRO A 44 -16.14 -8.30 15.04
C PRO A 44 -16.36 -9.07 13.74
N ASP A 45 -17.58 -9.53 13.53
CA ASP A 45 -18.13 -9.85 12.20
C ASP A 45 -18.85 -8.62 11.65
N LEU A 46 -18.15 -7.89 10.79
CA LEU A 46 -18.57 -6.60 10.27
C LEU A 46 -19.38 -6.75 8.99
N ASP A 47 -20.33 -5.84 8.79
CA ASP A 47 -20.76 -5.51 7.43
C ASP A 47 -19.70 -4.64 6.74
N TRP A 48 -18.80 -5.29 5.99
CA TRP A 48 -17.72 -4.65 5.23
C TRP A 48 -18.21 -3.65 4.17
N GLY A 49 -19.51 -3.65 3.84
CA GLY A 49 -20.10 -2.64 2.95
C GLY A 49 -20.39 -1.31 3.65
N SER A 50 -20.59 -1.32 4.97
CA SER A 50 -20.94 -0.14 5.77
C SER A 50 -19.90 0.21 6.85
N ASP A 51 -18.97 -0.68 7.18
CA ASP A 51 -17.90 -0.44 8.13
C ASP A 51 -16.59 -1.17 7.76
N GLY A 52 -15.56 -1.05 8.60
CA GLY A 52 -14.28 -1.73 8.45
C GLY A 52 -13.41 -1.61 9.70
N PRO A 53 -12.20 -2.18 9.69
CA PRO A 53 -11.34 -2.31 10.86
C PRO A 53 -11.13 -1.02 11.67
N ASP A 54 -10.74 0.09 11.03
CA ASP A 54 -10.41 1.33 11.75
C ASP A 54 -11.62 1.95 12.46
N GLY A 55 -12.77 1.95 11.80
CA GLY A 55 -14.00 2.53 12.35
C GLY A 55 -14.50 1.75 13.54
N TYR A 56 -14.41 0.41 13.48
CA TYR A 56 -14.69 -0.42 14.63
C TYR A 56 -13.71 -0.16 15.79
N ALA A 57 -12.40 -0.17 15.51
CA ALA A 57 -11.37 0.06 16.52
C ALA A 57 -11.49 1.45 17.17
N ASP A 58 -11.86 2.49 16.40
CA ASP A 58 -12.12 3.82 16.93
C ASP A 58 -13.32 3.87 17.88
N ARG A 59 -14.43 3.23 17.50
CA ARG A 59 -15.66 3.20 18.33
C ARG A 59 -15.46 2.35 19.58
N LEU A 60 -14.79 1.20 19.46
CA LEU A 60 -14.47 0.34 20.59
C LEU A 60 -13.40 0.98 21.49
N GLY A 61 -12.42 1.66 20.91
CA GLY A 61 -11.25 2.21 21.62
C GLY A 61 -10.15 1.18 21.92
N GLU A 62 -10.19 0.01 21.27
CA GLU A 62 -9.18 -1.06 21.31
C GLU A 62 -9.00 -1.65 19.90
N THR A 63 -7.84 -2.25 19.63
CA THR A 63 -7.57 -2.94 18.36
C THR A 63 -7.98 -4.42 18.48
N PRO A 64 -8.97 -4.90 17.69
CA PRO A 64 -9.33 -6.31 17.66
C PRO A 64 -8.17 -7.22 17.24
N SER A 65 -8.19 -8.44 17.73
CA SER A 65 -7.24 -9.49 17.33
C SER A 65 -7.64 -10.14 16.00
N THR A 66 -8.94 -10.22 15.74
CA THR A 66 -9.48 -10.82 14.52
C THR A 66 -10.53 -9.91 13.88
N TYR A 67 -10.75 -10.10 12.58
CA TYR A 67 -11.91 -9.56 11.86
C TYR A 67 -12.52 -10.68 11.03
N SER A 68 -13.85 -10.79 11.02
CA SER A 68 -14.54 -11.80 10.22
C SER A 68 -15.08 -11.19 8.93
N VAL A 69 -14.99 -11.93 7.82
CA VAL A 69 -15.52 -11.55 6.51
C VAL A 69 -16.22 -12.74 5.86
N ASN A 70 -17.34 -12.47 5.19
CA ASN A 70 -18.08 -13.48 4.44
C ASN A 70 -17.79 -13.32 2.94
N ILE A 71 -17.43 -14.42 2.29
CA ILE A 71 -16.98 -14.48 0.89
C ILE A 71 -17.79 -15.56 0.17
N ASP A 72 -18.41 -15.20 -0.95
CA ASP A 72 -19.12 -16.15 -1.80
C ASP A 72 -18.17 -17.22 -2.36
N TYR A 73 -18.60 -18.48 -2.34
CA TYR A 73 -17.83 -19.64 -2.81
C TYR A 73 -18.61 -20.48 -3.83
N PRO A 74 -18.13 -20.74 -5.06
CA PRO A 74 -16.76 -20.56 -5.52
C PRO A 74 -16.37 -19.10 -5.73
N ILE A 75 -15.09 -18.81 -5.51
CA ILE A 75 -14.55 -17.45 -5.52
C ILE A 75 -14.45 -16.95 -6.97
N ASP A 76 -15.24 -15.92 -7.29
CA ASP A 76 -15.11 -15.16 -8.53
C ASP A 76 -14.23 -13.91 -8.34
N ASP A 77 -14.10 -13.09 -9.38
CA ASP A 77 -13.24 -11.90 -9.35
C ASP A 77 -13.71 -10.89 -8.29
N ASP A 78 -15.02 -10.69 -8.13
CA ASP A 78 -15.58 -9.75 -7.14
C ASP A 78 -15.33 -10.23 -5.70
N SER A 79 -15.52 -11.54 -5.46
CA SER A 79 -15.26 -12.20 -4.17
C SER A 79 -13.78 -12.17 -3.81
N ALA A 80 -12.89 -12.43 -4.78
CA ALA A 80 -11.44 -12.32 -4.59
C ALA A 80 -11.00 -10.88 -4.27
N ASP A 81 -11.63 -9.88 -4.90
CA ASP A 81 -11.35 -8.47 -4.63
C ASP A 81 -11.84 -8.04 -3.25
N GLN A 82 -13.02 -8.51 -2.82
CA GLN A 82 -13.52 -8.26 -1.46
C GLN A 82 -12.59 -8.88 -0.41
N TRP A 83 -12.17 -10.13 -0.61
CA TRP A 83 -11.23 -10.79 0.29
C TRP A 83 -9.89 -10.03 0.34
N ARG A 84 -9.33 -9.65 -0.82
CA ARG A 84 -8.08 -8.87 -0.88
C ARG A 84 -8.15 -7.57 -0.09
N ARG A 85 -9.25 -6.80 -0.25
CA ARG A 85 -9.45 -5.56 0.50
C ARG A 85 -9.53 -5.80 2.00
N SER A 86 -10.26 -6.83 2.41
CA SER A 86 -10.46 -7.18 3.82
C SER A 86 -9.15 -7.66 4.47
N ALA A 87 -8.40 -8.50 3.77
CA ALA A 87 -7.07 -8.96 4.20
C ALA A 87 -6.09 -7.80 4.36
N ARG A 88 -6.03 -6.87 3.40
CA ARG A 88 -5.18 -5.68 3.49
C ARG A 88 -5.55 -4.80 4.69
N ALA A 89 -6.84 -4.56 4.92
CA ALA A 89 -7.31 -3.72 6.00
C ALA A 89 -7.05 -4.34 7.39
N ALA A 90 -7.27 -5.65 7.55
CA ALA A 90 -6.96 -6.36 8.79
C ALA A 90 -5.44 -6.40 9.07
N ALA A 91 -4.62 -6.62 8.04
CA ALA A 91 -3.16 -6.64 8.16
C ALA A 91 -2.56 -5.29 8.59
N ALA A 92 -3.20 -4.17 8.22
CA ALA A 92 -2.78 -2.83 8.65
C ALA A 92 -2.89 -2.64 10.18
N GLN A 93 -3.75 -3.42 10.84
CA GLN A 93 -3.87 -3.46 12.30
C GLN A 93 -3.14 -4.63 12.95
N GLY A 94 -2.44 -5.46 12.15
CA GLY A 94 -1.83 -6.71 12.62
C GLY A 94 -2.86 -7.74 13.10
N ALA A 95 -4.11 -7.66 12.64
CA ALA A 95 -5.17 -8.60 13.01
C ALA A 95 -5.20 -9.82 12.07
N ALA A 96 -5.66 -10.96 12.57
CA ALA A 96 -5.95 -12.13 11.74
C ALA A 96 -7.34 -12.01 11.09
N LEU A 97 -7.57 -12.72 9.98
CA LEU A 97 -8.84 -12.69 9.25
C LEU A 97 -9.56 -14.04 9.39
N VAL A 98 -10.79 -14.03 9.87
CA VAL A 98 -11.69 -15.18 9.82
C VAL A 98 -12.49 -15.11 8.53
N VAL A 99 -12.18 -15.97 7.58
CA VAL A 99 -12.77 -15.98 6.24
C VAL A 99 -13.86 -17.03 6.20
N SER A 100 -15.11 -16.57 6.12
CA SER A 100 -16.26 -17.46 5.95
C SER A 100 -16.51 -17.69 4.48
N LEU A 101 -16.20 -18.89 4.00
CA LEU A 101 -16.50 -19.29 2.63
C LEU A 101 -17.94 -19.79 2.59
N GLU A 102 -18.84 -18.97 2.06
CA GLU A 102 -20.26 -19.23 1.95
C GLU A 102 -20.58 -19.82 0.58
N PRO A 103 -20.92 -21.12 0.46
CA PRO A 103 -21.28 -21.68 -0.83
C PRO A 103 -22.35 -20.80 -1.49
N SER A 104 -22.20 -20.48 -2.78
CA SER A 104 -23.16 -19.82 -3.69
C SER A 104 -23.69 -20.78 -4.78
N ARG A 105 -23.22 -22.05 -4.81
CA ARG A 105 -23.75 -23.18 -5.61
C ARG A 105 -24.11 -24.41 -4.76
N PRO A 106 -24.87 -25.40 -5.28
CA PRO A 106 -25.09 -26.67 -4.57
C PRO A 106 -23.77 -27.32 -4.16
N LEU A 107 -23.71 -27.91 -2.96
CA LEU A 107 -22.48 -28.53 -2.44
C LEU A 107 -21.93 -29.61 -3.38
N ALA A 108 -22.80 -30.37 -4.06
CA ALA A 108 -22.41 -31.41 -5.01
C ALA A 108 -21.68 -30.89 -6.27
N ASP A 109 -21.82 -29.60 -6.59
CA ASP A 109 -21.18 -28.96 -7.75
C ASP A 109 -19.80 -28.37 -7.41
N LEU A 110 -19.41 -28.41 -6.12
CA LEU A 110 -18.11 -27.93 -5.66
C LEU A 110 -17.03 -28.98 -5.94
N ASP A 111 -15.91 -28.53 -6.49
CA ASP A 111 -14.81 -29.39 -6.93
C ASP A 111 -13.43 -28.94 -6.39
N ALA A 112 -12.42 -29.77 -6.63
CA ALA A 112 -11.07 -29.56 -6.14
C ALA A 112 -10.36 -28.38 -6.83
N ASP A 113 -10.75 -28.00 -8.05
CA ASP A 113 -10.13 -26.86 -8.75
C ASP A 113 -10.51 -25.55 -8.05
N GLN A 114 -11.76 -25.46 -7.57
CA GLN A 114 -12.23 -24.32 -6.77
C GLN A 114 -11.56 -24.26 -5.39
N ALA A 115 -11.32 -25.41 -4.76
CA ALA A 115 -10.60 -25.49 -3.49
C ALA A 115 -9.13 -25.08 -3.64
N ALA A 116 -8.45 -25.53 -4.70
CA ALA A 116 -7.09 -25.11 -5.03
C ALA A 116 -7.00 -23.59 -5.28
N ARG A 117 -8.03 -23.00 -5.91
CA ARG A 117 -8.10 -21.55 -6.09
C ARG A 117 -8.20 -20.79 -4.76
N ALA A 118 -8.90 -21.35 -3.76
CA ALA A 118 -8.95 -20.76 -2.42
C ALA A 118 -7.57 -20.82 -1.73
N ASP A 119 -6.87 -21.96 -1.79
CA ASP A 119 -5.50 -22.11 -1.26
C ASP A 119 -4.49 -21.15 -1.92
N GLU A 120 -4.59 -20.96 -3.24
CA GLU A 120 -3.78 -19.98 -3.97
C GLU A 120 -3.98 -18.56 -3.43
N LEU A 121 -5.23 -18.16 -3.15
CA LEU A 121 -5.55 -16.83 -2.61
C LEU A 121 -5.12 -16.68 -1.15
N LEU A 122 -5.28 -17.74 -0.34
CA LEU A 122 -4.80 -17.78 1.04
C LEU A 122 -3.28 -17.54 1.10
N THR A 123 -2.54 -18.29 0.28
CA THR A 123 -1.08 -18.15 0.13
C THR A 123 -0.72 -16.77 -0.40
N GLU A 124 -1.40 -16.30 -1.46
CA GLU A 124 -1.17 -14.97 -2.05
C GLU A 124 -1.30 -13.86 -1.01
N PHE A 125 -2.35 -13.89 -0.18
CA PHE A 125 -2.61 -12.83 0.80
C PHE A 125 -1.70 -12.94 2.01
N HIS A 126 -1.36 -14.15 2.46
CA HIS A 126 -0.32 -14.33 3.47
C HIS A 126 1.02 -13.75 3.02
N ASP A 127 1.47 -14.11 1.82
CA ASP A 127 2.75 -13.63 1.27
C ASP A 127 2.74 -12.11 1.03
N GLN A 128 1.62 -11.55 0.54
CA GLN A 128 1.50 -10.12 0.24
C GLN A 128 1.35 -9.25 1.50
N TYR A 129 0.62 -9.72 2.51
CA TYR A 129 0.21 -8.86 3.63
C TYR A 129 0.74 -9.33 4.99
N GLY A 130 1.33 -10.52 5.08
CA GLY A 130 1.75 -11.11 6.35
C GLY A 130 0.58 -11.45 7.28
N ILE A 131 -0.60 -11.72 6.71
CA ILE A 131 -1.82 -11.96 7.47
C ILE A 131 -2.00 -13.45 7.82
N ALA A 132 -2.44 -13.71 9.05
CA ALA A 132 -2.90 -15.01 9.50
C ALA A 132 -4.40 -15.17 9.19
N GLN A 133 -4.84 -16.36 8.76
CA GLN A 133 -6.22 -16.58 8.30
C GLN A 133 -6.82 -17.86 8.87
N LEU A 134 -8.06 -17.77 9.35
CA LEU A 134 -8.89 -18.91 9.77
C LEU A 134 -10.00 -19.10 8.73
N VAL A 135 -10.13 -20.28 8.14
CA VAL A 135 -11.08 -20.57 7.05
C VAL A 135 -12.30 -21.31 7.58
N ARG A 136 -13.41 -20.60 7.70
CA ARG A 136 -14.70 -21.14 8.15
C ARG A 136 -15.56 -21.51 6.93
N PHE A 137 -15.53 -22.76 6.49
CA PHE A 137 -16.32 -23.19 5.33
C PHE A 137 -17.76 -23.55 5.71
N ALA A 138 -18.73 -22.96 5.01
CA ALA A 138 -20.15 -23.27 5.11
C ALA A 138 -20.65 -23.39 6.57
N PRO A 139 -20.50 -22.33 7.40
CA PRO A 139 -20.89 -22.37 8.80
C PRO A 139 -22.39 -22.62 8.99
N GLU A 140 -22.79 -23.05 10.19
CA GLU A 140 -24.19 -23.31 10.56
C GLU A 140 -24.87 -24.38 9.67
N MET A 141 -24.08 -25.33 9.14
CA MET A 141 -24.52 -26.40 8.26
C MET A 141 -25.56 -27.35 8.85
N ASN A 142 -25.70 -27.40 10.17
CA ASN A 142 -26.72 -28.18 10.86
C ASN A 142 -28.08 -27.45 10.95
N GLY A 143 -28.12 -26.14 10.67
CA GLY A 143 -29.34 -25.35 10.55
C GLY A 143 -30.08 -25.56 9.23
N ASN A 144 -31.32 -25.06 9.13
CA ASN A 144 -32.16 -25.18 7.94
C ASN A 144 -32.39 -23.87 7.17
N TRP A 145 -31.86 -22.75 7.67
CA TRP A 145 -31.92 -21.42 7.05
C TRP A 145 -30.84 -21.19 6.00
N GLN A 146 -29.71 -21.92 6.11
CA GLN A 146 -28.67 -21.88 5.10
C GLN A 146 -28.96 -22.86 3.95
N ARG A 147 -28.64 -22.45 2.73
CA ARG A 147 -28.85 -23.28 1.53
C ARG A 147 -27.96 -24.52 1.44
N TRP A 148 -26.83 -24.52 2.17
CA TRP A 148 -25.96 -25.69 2.38
C TRP A 148 -26.35 -26.50 3.62
N GLY A 149 -27.33 -26.02 4.39
CA GLY A 149 -27.81 -26.65 5.61
C GLY A 149 -28.40 -28.05 5.36
N GLN A 150 -28.35 -28.88 6.40
CA GLN A 150 -28.95 -30.21 6.46
C GLN A 150 -28.52 -31.21 5.36
N GLN A 151 -27.29 -31.08 4.86
CA GLN A 151 -26.72 -31.94 3.80
C GLN A 151 -25.41 -32.62 4.24
N PRO A 152 -25.43 -33.53 5.24
CA PRO A 152 -24.21 -34.06 5.86
C PRO A 152 -23.26 -34.76 4.87
N THR A 153 -23.78 -35.56 3.92
CA THR A 153 -22.91 -36.26 2.95
C THR A 153 -22.11 -35.29 2.09
N GLU A 154 -22.78 -34.30 1.49
CA GLU A 154 -22.12 -33.35 0.59
C GLU A 154 -21.34 -32.28 1.34
N PHE A 155 -21.76 -31.93 2.56
CA PHE A 155 -21.02 -31.04 3.45
C PHE A 155 -19.65 -31.63 3.81
N VAL A 156 -19.62 -32.85 4.37
CA VAL A 156 -18.36 -33.51 4.75
C VAL A 156 -17.44 -33.69 3.54
N ARG A 157 -18.01 -34.04 2.37
CA ARG A 157 -17.23 -34.14 1.12
C ARG A 157 -16.62 -32.79 0.71
N ALA A 158 -17.41 -31.72 0.70
CA ALA A 158 -16.95 -30.41 0.24
C ALA A 158 -15.99 -29.74 1.24
N PHE A 159 -16.24 -29.88 2.55
CA PHE A 159 -15.33 -29.44 3.60
C PHE A 159 -13.98 -30.15 3.48
N GLY A 160 -13.99 -31.48 3.34
CA GLY A 160 -12.78 -32.27 3.15
C GLY A 160 -11.97 -31.84 1.93
N GLN A 161 -12.61 -31.44 0.82
CA GLN A 161 -11.88 -30.94 -0.35
C GLN A 161 -11.12 -29.63 -0.11
N ILE A 162 -11.69 -28.73 0.70
CA ILE A 162 -11.05 -27.47 1.04
C ILE A 162 -9.95 -27.72 2.09
N ALA A 163 -10.23 -28.55 3.09
CA ALA A 163 -9.23 -28.95 4.08
C ALA A 163 -8.02 -29.63 3.41
N ASP A 164 -8.25 -30.61 2.53
CA ASP A 164 -7.19 -31.24 1.74
C ASP A 164 -6.39 -30.19 0.95
N ALA A 165 -7.05 -29.22 0.31
CA ALA A 165 -6.37 -28.18 -0.46
C ALA A 165 -5.52 -27.24 0.41
N VAL A 166 -5.98 -26.90 1.61
CA VAL A 166 -5.27 -26.03 2.55
C VAL A 166 -4.11 -26.79 3.22
N HIS A 167 -4.34 -28.02 3.69
CA HIS A 167 -3.35 -28.84 4.40
C HIS A 167 -2.28 -29.44 3.50
N ASP A 168 -2.63 -29.87 2.28
CA ASP A 168 -1.66 -30.34 1.28
C ASP A 168 -1.02 -29.17 0.48
N GLY A 169 -1.59 -27.98 0.61
CA GLY A 169 -1.22 -26.76 -0.10
C GLY A 169 0.02 -26.07 0.45
N THR A 170 0.14 -24.78 0.13
CA THR A 170 1.22 -23.92 0.66
C THR A 170 0.75 -22.89 1.65
N SER A 171 -0.56 -22.77 1.85
CA SER A 171 -1.14 -21.88 2.85
C SER A 171 -0.75 -22.29 4.26
N THR A 172 -0.68 -21.31 5.16
CA THR A 172 -0.56 -21.50 6.62
C THR A 172 -1.88 -21.21 7.33
N ALA A 173 -3.00 -21.28 6.61
CA ALA A 173 -4.32 -21.02 7.17
C ALA A 173 -4.87 -22.26 7.87
N ASP A 174 -5.71 -22.05 8.89
CA ASP A 174 -6.33 -23.11 9.66
C ASP A 174 -7.81 -23.27 9.27
N MET A 175 -8.28 -24.51 9.18
CA MET A 175 -9.67 -24.86 8.88
C MET A 175 -10.56 -24.82 10.13
N VAL A 176 -11.70 -24.14 10.04
CA VAL A 176 -12.70 -24.01 11.12
C VAL A 176 -13.98 -24.74 10.77
N TRP A 177 -14.37 -25.73 11.59
CA TRP A 177 -15.67 -26.41 11.50
C TRP A 177 -16.67 -25.82 12.50
N ALA A 178 -17.63 -25.01 12.03
CA ALA A 178 -18.48 -24.19 12.89
C ALA A 178 -20.00 -24.47 12.73
N PRO A 179 -20.58 -25.43 13.47
CA PRO A 179 -22.04 -25.60 13.57
C PRO A 179 -22.72 -24.51 14.41
N SER A 180 -24.05 -24.43 14.27
CA SER A 180 -24.93 -23.65 15.14
C SER A 180 -25.32 -24.45 16.39
N TYR A 181 -25.56 -23.78 17.52
CA TYR A 181 -26.02 -24.40 18.77
C TYR A 181 -27.27 -25.27 18.55
N GLY A 182 -27.20 -26.53 18.98
CA GLY A 182 -28.12 -27.60 18.55
C GLY A 182 -29.50 -27.64 19.21
N ALA A 183 -29.80 -26.76 20.15
CA ALA A 183 -31.10 -26.76 20.83
C ALA A 183 -32.24 -26.49 19.82
N GLY A 184 -33.26 -27.35 19.81
CA GLY A 184 -34.38 -27.27 18.87
C GLY A 184 -34.10 -27.87 17.48
N TYR A 185 -32.97 -28.56 17.29
CA TYR A 185 -32.70 -29.40 16.11
C TYR A 185 -33.81 -30.45 15.88
N PRO A 186 -34.24 -30.77 14.64
CA PRO A 186 -33.76 -30.28 13.34
C PRO A 186 -34.37 -28.94 12.90
N PHE A 187 -34.77 -28.09 13.84
CA PHE A 187 -35.28 -26.72 13.60
C PHE A 187 -36.57 -26.68 12.77
N ALA A 188 -37.36 -27.76 12.80
CA ALA A 188 -38.47 -28.00 11.88
C ALA A 188 -39.64 -26.98 12.00
N GLN A 189 -39.71 -26.23 13.10
CA GLN A 189 -40.79 -25.27 13.37
C GLN A 189 -40.40 -23.81 13.03
N ALA A 190 -39.13 -23.52 12.73
CA ALA A 190 -38.60 -22.18 12.46
C ALA A 190 -38.30 -21.96 10.95
N ASP A 191 -39.33 -21.93 10.10
CA ASP A 191 -39.24 -21.63 8.64
C ASP A 191 -38.69 -22.69 7.65
N GLY A 192 -38.54 -23.95 8.06
CA GLY A 192 -38.75 -25.12 7.19
C GLY A 192 -37.73 -25.45 6.09
N ARG A 193 -36.89 -26.47 6.37
CA ARG A 193 -36.82 -27.73 5.58
C ARG A 193 -36.52 -28.87 6.54
N LEU A 194 -37.13 -30.06 6.43
CA LEU A 194 -36.87 -31.13 5.46
C LEU A 194 -38.17 -31.53 4.70
N PRO A 195 -38.23 -31.40 3.37
CA PRO A 195 -38.14 -32.60 2.53
C PRO A 195 -37.41 -32.35 1.20
N ALA A 196 -36.13 -32.75 1.15
CA ALA A 196 -35.35 -33.15 -0.03
C ALA A 196 -33.95 -33.66 0.38
N THR A 197 -33.75 -34.16 1.61
CA THR A 197 -32.57 -34.97 1.94
C THR A 197 -32.70 -36.29 1.21
N GLY A 198 -31.64 -36.74 0.54
CA GLY A 198 -31.66 -38.08 -0.04
C GLY A 198 -31.80 -39.12 1.06
N ALA A 199 -32.30 -40.32 0.75
CA ALA A 199 -32.43 -41.42 1.72
C ALA A 199 -31.09 -41.77 2.43
N ARG A 200 -29.96 -41.36 1.85
CA ARG A 200 -28.63 -41.46 2.47
C ARG A 200 -28.43 -40.45 3.59
N ASP A 201 -28.80 -39.20 3.40
CA ASP A 201 -28.67 -38.16 4.42
C ASP A 201 -29.68 -38.38 5.54
N GLU A 202 -30.93 -38.76 5.22
CA GLU A 202 -31.92 -39.12 6.24
C GLU A 202 -31.42 -40.22 7.19
N ALA A 203 -30.72 -41.23 6.65
CA ALA A 203 -30.13 -42.30 7.46
C ALA A 203 -28.88 -41.88 8.25
N LEU A 204 -28.24 -40.76 7.91
CA LEU A 204 -27.12 -40.20 8.68
C LEU A 204 -27.61 -39.27 9.79
N LEU A 205 -28.72 -38.55 9.55
CA LEU A 205 -29.32 -37.63 10.49
C LEU A 205 -30.19 -38.33 11.55
N ASP A 206 -30.75 -39.51 11.23
CA ASP A 206 -31.41 -40.43 12.17
C ASP A 206 -30.37 -41.24 12.95
N THR A 207 -29.77 -40.59 13.95
CA THR A 207 -28.66 -41.08 14.76
C THR A 207 -29.09 -42.06 15.85
N ASP A 208 -30.36 -42.01 16.29
CA ASP A 208 -30.93 -42.98 17.22
C ASP A 208 -31.57 -44.20 16.52
N GLY A 209 -31.82 -44.09 15.20
CA GLY A 209 -32.26 -45.17 14.34
C GLY A 209 -33.75 -45.49 14.46
N ASP A 210 -34.57 -44.54 14.93
CA ASP A 210 -36.01 -44.71 15.10
C ASP A 210 -36.83 -44.48 13.81
N GLY A 211 -36.16 -44.02 12.75
CA GLY A 211 -36.75 -43.75 11.44
C GLY A 211 -37.27 -42.32 11.26
N THR A 212 -37.06 -41.43 12.23
CA THR A 212 -37.45 -40.02 12.19
C THR A 212 -36.38 -39.11 12.78
N VAL A 213 -36.02 -38.03 12.07
CA VAL A 213 -35.08 -37.03 12.60
C VAL A 213 -35.81 -36.11 13.60
N THR A 214 -35.38 -36.11 14.85
CA THR A 214 -35.98 -35.38 15.97
C THR A 214 -34.95 -34.67 16.85
N GLU A 215 -35.39 -34.02 17.94
CA GLU A 215 -34.50 -33.43 18.96
C GLU A 215 -33.69 -34.47 19.75
N ALA A 216 -34.00 -35.77 19.60
CA ALA A 216 -33.20 -36.84 20.20
C ALA A 216 -31.93 -37.15 19.39
N ASP A 217 -31.85 -36.68 18.14
CA ASP A 217 -30.71 -36.92 17.28
C ASP A 217 -29.55 -35.97 17.55
N ASP A 218 -28.33 -36.47 17.32
CA ASP A 218 -27.10 -35.69 17.45
C ASP A 218 -27.04 -34.60 16.38
N PRO A 219 -27.11 -33.31 16.77
CA PRO A 219 -27.16 -32.20 15.83
C PRO A 219 -25.81 -31.86 15.20
N TYR A 220 -24.72 -32.52 15.64
CA TYR A 220 -23.35 -32.18 15.23
C TYR A 220 -22.63 -33.33 14.53
N GLY A 221 -22.65 -34.53 15.11
CA GLY A 221 -21.87 -35.69 14.66
C GLY A 221 -21.97 -36.01 13.17
N PRO A 222 -23.18 -36.00 12.54
CA PRO A 222 -23.33 -36.28 11.11
C PRO A 222 -22.58 -35.30 10.18
N TYR A 223 -22.26 -34.11 10.67
CA TYR A 223 -21.57 -33.06 9.90
C TYR A 223 -20.07 -32.98 10.20
N TYR A 224 -19.54 -33.77 11.15
CA TYR A 224 -18.13 -33.69 11.52
C TYR A 224 -17.25 -34.36 10.45
N PRO A 225 -16.32 -33.63 9.81
CA PRO A 225 -15.50 -34.15 8.73
C PRO A 225 -14.35 -35.05 9.20
N GLY A 226 -14.01 -35.01 10.49
CA GLY A 226 -12.92 -35.78 11.12
C GLY A 226 -11.76 -34.90 11.58
N ASP A 227 -11.02 -35.39 12.59
CA ASP A 227 -9.94 -34.68 13.28
C ASP A 227 -8.83 -34.20 12.33
N ASP A 228 -8.48 -34.99 11.32
CA ASP A 228 -7.41 -34.65 10.36
C ASP A 228 -7.78 -33.47 9.44
N ALA A 229 -9.08 -33.14 9.30
CA ALA A 229 -9.56 -32.07 8.42
C ALA A 229 -9.81 -30.74 9.15
N VAL A 230 -9.81 -30.74 10.49
CA VAL A 230 -10.22 -29.61 11.32
C VAL A 230 -9.04 -29.14 12.15
N ASP A 231 -8.75 -27.84 12.13
CA ASP A 231 -7.72 -27.25 12.99
C ASP A 231 -8.36 -26.55 14.19
N TRP A 232 -9.51 -25.92 13.97
CA TRP A 232 -10.34 -25.24 14.97
C TRP A 232 -11.78 -25.74 14.89
N VAL A 233 -12.42 -25.91 16.03
CA VAL A 233 -13.88 -26.05 16.07
C VAL A 233 -14.54 -24.71 16.29
N GLY A 234 -15.74 -24.52 15.76
CA GLY A 234 -16.52 -23.31 15.94
C GLY A 234 -17.87 -23.62 16.55
N LEU A 235 -18.49 -22.64 17.20
CA LEU A 235 -19.86 -22.77 17.67
C LEU A 235 -20.58 -21.43 17.54
N THR A 236 -21.66 -21.39 16.76
CA THR A 236 -22.54 -20.22 16.71
C THR A 236 -23.55 -20.26 17.84
N MET A 237 -23.50 -19.26 18.72
CA MET A 237 -24.38 -19.11 19.87
C MET A 237 -24.85 -17.66 20.01
N PHE A 238 -26.04 -17.36 19.48
CA PHE A 238 -26.66 -16.03 19.55
C PHE A 238 -27.74 -15.91 20.63
N PHE A 239 -27.93 -14.69 21.15
CA PHE A 239 -29.03 -14.35 22.03
C PHE A 239 -30.17 -13.64 21.29
N PHE A 240 -31.34 -14.30 21.22
CA PHE A 240 -32.52 -13.83 20.50
C PHE A 240 -33.64 -13.26 21.40
N GLY A 241 -33.52 -13.31 22.74
CA GLY A 241 -34.52 -12.72 23.65
C GLY A 241 -35.89 -13.43 23.72
N LYS A 242 -35.97 -14.72 23.37
CA LYS A 242 -37.22 -15.50 23.20
C LYS A 242 -37.79 -16.17 24.47
N GLY A 243 -37.56 -15.62 25.65
CA GLY A 243 -38.15 -16.12 26.90
C GLY A 243 -37.30 -17.15 27.65
N ASP A 244 -37.94 -18.06 28.39
CA ASP A 244 -37.24 -18.99 29.28
C ASP A 244 -36.64 -20.21 28.55
N ALA A 245 -35.82 -20.98 29.24
CA ALA A 245 -35.10 -22.13 28.70
C ALA A 245 -36.00 -23.19 28.03
N SER A 246 -37.29 -23.26 28.39
CA SER A 246 -38.24 -24.23 27.83
C SER A 246 -38.96 -23.74 26.58
N THR A 247 -38.79 -22.46 26.24
CA THR A 247 -39.39 -21.78 25.09
C THR A 247 -38.35 -21.24 24.11
N ALA A 248 -37.06 -21.39 24.43
CA ALA A 248 -35.94 -20.90 23.65
C ALA A 248 -35.33 -22.03 22.79
N ALA A 249 -35.01 -21.68 21.54
CA ALA A 249 -34.37 -22.49 20.49
C ALA A 249 -35.31 -23.45 19.72
N GLY A 250 -35.37 -23.29 18.39
CA GLY A 250 -36.14 -24.11 17.43
C GLY A 250 -37.67 -24.11 17.57
N THR A 251 -38.22 -23.39 18.54
CA THR A 251 -39.67 -23.26 18.77
C THR A 251 -40.20 -21.92 18.23
N ASP A 252 -41.37 -21.93 17.60
CA ASP A 252 -42.04 -20.74 17.04
C ASP A 252 -42.63 -19.85 18.16
N VAL A 253 -41.75 -19.20 18.92
CA VAL A 253 -42.11 -18.20 19.92
C VAL A 253 -41.79 -16.81 19.36
N PRO A 254 -42.80 -15.93 19.21
CA PRO A 254 -42.58 -14.61 18.65
C PRO A 254 -41.80 -13.73 19.64
N LEU A 255 -40.82 -12.99 19.13
CA LEU A 255 -40.17 -11.92 19.88
C LEU A 255 -41.15 -10.75 20.05
N VAL A 256 -41.65 -10.57 21.27
CA VAL A 256 -42.68 -9.55 21.61
C VAL A 256 -42.19 -8.38 22.47
N ALA A 257 -41.01 -8.52 23.09
CA ALA A 257 -40.38 -7.50 23.93
C ALA A 257 -38.88 -7.77 24.05
N ASN A 258 -38.07 -6.72 24.22
CA ASN A 258 -36.65 -6.86 24.53
C ASN A 258 -36.47 -7.41 25.96
N GLN A 259 -35.66 -8.45 26.10
CA GLN A 259 -35.43 -9.12 27.39
C GLN A 259 -33.94 -9.30 27.63
N ALA A 260 -33.49 -9.06 28.87
CA ALA A 260 -32.13 -9.40 29.25
C ALA A 260 -32.01 -10.93 29.45
N PRO A 261 -30.83 -11.53 29.16
CA PRO A 261 -30.63 -12.97 29.32
C PRO A 261 -30.79 -13.39 30.78
N ALA A 262 -31.19 -14.65 30.98
CA ALA A 262 -31.27 -15.22 32.32
C ALA A 262 -29.88 -15.42 32.92
N GLU A 263 -29.77 -15.39 34.25
CA GLU A 263 -28.50 -15.67 34.93
C GLU A 263 -28.05 -17.11 34.67
N GLY A 264 -26.83 -17.30 34.19
CA GLY A 264 -26.23 -18.60 33.88
C GLY A 264 -26.67 -19.19 32.54
N GLU A 265 -27.35 -18.43 31.68
CA GLU A 265 -27.83 -18.91 30.38
C GLU A 265 -26.69 -19.37 29.46
N VAL A 266 -25.58 -18.62 29.37
CA VAL A 266 -24.44 -18.99 28.51
C VAL A 266 -23.80 -20.30 28.99
N GLN A 267 -23.57 -20.43 30.30
CA GLN A 267 -23.05 -21.68 30.87
C GLN A 267 -24.00 -22.85 30.63
N ALA A 268 -25.31 -22.64 30.83
CA ALA A 268 -26.32 -23.67 30.58
C ALA A 268 -26.39 -24.10 29.10
N ARG A 269 -25.99 -23.24 28.16
CA ARG A 269 -25.84 -23.59 26.75
C ARG A 269 -24.56 -24.40 26.49
N PHE A 270 -23.43 -24.06 27.09
CA PHE A 270 -22.24 -24.92 27.03
C PHE A 270 -22.49 -26.30 27.65
N ASP A 271 -23.29 -26.35 28.73
CA ASP A 271 -23.72 -27.59 29.38
C ASP A 271 -24.83 -28.33 28.58
N GLU A 272 -25.29 -27.76 27.46
CA GLU A 272 -26.38 -28.28 26.60
C GLU A 272 -27.67 -28.62 27.38
N THR A 273 -28.00 -27.78 28.36
CA THR A 273 -29.23 -27.90 29.16
C THR A 273 -30.27 -26.84 28.81
N TRP A 274 -29.85 -25.75 28.16
CA TRP A 274 -30.73 -24.66 27.76
C TRP A 274 -31.40 -24.94 26.41
N GLY A 275 -32.73 -25.13 26.39
CA GLY A 275 -33.49 -25.46 25.18
C GLY A 275 -33.47 -26.93 24.76
N TYR A 276 -32.75 -27.79 25.49
CA TYR A 276 -32.73 -29.23 25.21
C TYR A 276 -33.87 -29.97 25.94
N SER A 277 -34.67 -30.72 25.19
CA SER A 277 -35.75 -31.55 25.74
C SER A 277 -35.27 -32.92 26.25
N GLN A 278 -34.10 -33.36 25.79
CA GLN A 278 -33.42 -34.59 26.20
C GLN A 278 -31.98 -34.31 26.60
N PRO A 279 -31.44 -34.99 27.63
CA PRO A 279 -30.03 -34.87 27.99
C PRO A 279 -29.15 -35.45 26.89
N GLN A 280 -28.11 -34.71 26.51
CA GLN A 280 -27.08 -35.18 25.59
C GLN A 280 -26.10 -36.11 26.31
N GLU A 281 -25.51 -37.07 25.58
CA GLU A 281 -24.54 -38.02 26.17
C GLU A 281 -23.25 -37.31 26.62
N ALA A 282 -22.80 -36.34 25.83
CA ALA A 282 -21.69 -35.44 26.12
C ALA A 282 -21.89 -34.12 25.35
N THR A 283 -21.38 -33.02 25.89
CA THR A 283 -21.55 -31.69 25.31
C THR A 283 -20.73 -31.52 24.02
N PHE A 284 -21.11 -30.57 23.16
CA PHE A 284 -20.29 -30.16 22.02
C PHE A 284 -18.85 -29.85 22.42
N TYR A 285 -18.67 -29.07 23.48
CA TYR A 285 -17.36 -28.66 23.98
C TYR A 285 -16.51 -29.86 24.39
N ASP A 286 -17.08 -30.79 25.17
CA ASP A 286 -16.36 -31.98 25.63
C ASP A 286 -16.01 -32.92 24.46
N ARG A 287 -16.88 -33.03 23.47
CA ARG A 287 -16.70 -33.95 22.33
C ARG A 287 -15.69 -33.43 21.31
N PHE A 288 -15.82 -32.17 20.92
CA PHE A 288 -15.16 -31.64 19.73
C PHE A 288 -14.10 -30.57 20.01
N ALA A 289 -14.05 -29.99 21.22
CA ALA A 289 -12.91 -29.19 21.65
C ALA A 289 -11.99 -30.02 22.55
N VAL A 290 -12.49 -30.51 23.69
CA VAL A 290 -11.66 -31.27 24.67
C VAL A 290 -11.29 -32.65 24.15
N GLY A 291 -12.24 -33.37 23.55
CA GLY A 291 -12.03 -34.74 23.09
C GLY A 291 -10.99 -34.90 21.98
N THR A 292 -10.77 -33.83 21.23
CA THR A 292 -9.91 -33.75 20.03
C THR A 292 -8.73 -32.79 20.20
N ASP A 293 -8.67 -32.04 21.31
CA ASP A 293 -7.66 -31.02 21.61
C ASP A 293 -7.63 -29.86 20.58
N HIS A 294 -8.80 -29.47 20.07
CA HIS A 294 -8.94 -28.33 19.17
C HIS A 294 -9.34 -27.04 19.91
N PRO A 295 -8.75 -25.88 19.57
CA PRO A 295 -9.26 -24.59 20.00
C PRO A 295 -10.67 -24.33 19.43
N LEU A 296 -11.47 -23.58 20.19
CA LEU A 296 -12.84 -23.21 19.86
C LEU A 296 -12.94 -21.72 19.51
N LEU A 297 -13.54 -21.44 18.35
CA LEU A 297 -14.00 -20.11 17.92
C LEU A 297 -15.50 -19.95 18.21
N LEU A 298 -15.86 -19.07 19.16
CA LEU A 298 -17.24 -18.81 19.54
C LEU A 298 -17.81 -17.64 18.73
N ASP A 299 -18.81 -17.91 17.89
CA ASP A 299 -19.53 -16.86 17.17
C ASP A 299 -20.77 -16.46 17.95
N THR A 300 -20.86 -15.19 18.35
CA THR A 300 -21.90 -14.74 19.28
C THR A 300 -22.32 -13.30 19.04
N GLY A 301 -23.38 -12.90 19.73
CA GLY A 301 -24.03 -11.61 19.58
C GLY A 301 -25.37 -11.59 20.31
N ALA A 302 -25.85 -10.40 20.63
CA ALA A 302 -27.13 -10.21 21.29
C ALA A 302 -28.00 -9.25 20.49
N LEU A 303 -29.14 -9.77 20.04
CA LEU A 303 -30.13 -9.05 19.27
C LEU A 303 -30.79 -7.97 20.11
N TYR A 304 -30.97 -6.78 19.52
CA TYR A 304 -31.85 -5.75 20.06
C TYR A 304 -32.79 -5.21 18.98
N ASP A 305 -34.09 -5.17 19.28
CA ASP A 305 -35.10 -4.63 18.35
C ASP A 305 -35.55 -3.25 18.84
N GLN A 306 -35.20 -2.20 18.10
CA GLN A 306 -35.55 -0.82 18.48
C GLN A 306 -37.06 -0.55 18.47
N GLY A 307 -37.85 -1.39 17.78
CA GLY A 307 -39.30 -1.30 17.71
C GLY A 307 -40.03 -1.91 18.90
N LEU A 308 -39.33 -2.61 19.79
CA LEU A 308 -39.93 -3.31 20.94
C LEU A 308 -39.64 -2.63 22.27
N ASP A 309 -40.65 -2.59 23.15
CA ASP A 309 -40.49 -2.20 24.55
C ASP A 309 -39.79 -3.32 25.35
N GLY A 310 -39.26 -3.00 26.53
CA GLY A 310 -38.70 -3.99 27.46
C GLY A 310 -37.41 -3.54 28.14
N ALA A 311 -36.47 -4.47 28.27
CA ALA A 311 -35.11 -4.18 28.75
C ALA A 311 -34.41 -3.20 27.80
N THR A 312 -33.58 -2.32 28.36
CA THR A 312 -32.75 -1.40 27.57
C THR A 312 -31.69 -2.19 26.79
N GLU A 313 -31.27 -1.68 25.64
CA GLU A 313 -30.19 -2.27 24.82
C GLU A 313 -28.96 -2.66 25.62
N LEU A 314 -28.44 -1.75 26.46
CA LEU A 314 -27.30 -2.04 27.32
C LEU A 314 -27.57 -3.23 28.24
N ALA A 315 -28.75 -3.34 28.85
CA ALA A 315 -29.08 -4.45 29.74
C ALA A 315 -29.17 -5.80 28.99
N VAL A 316 -29.65 -5.79 27.75
CA VAL A 316 -29.73 -6.97 26.88
C VAL A 316 -28.31 -7.43 26.52
N LYS A 317 -27.54 -6.55 25.87
CA LYS A 317 -26.22 -6.90 25.35
C LYS A 317 -25.21 -7.14 26.48
N GLN A 318 -25.21 -6.30 27.52
CA GLN A 318 -24.32 -6.46 28.69
C GLN A 318 -24.63 -7.68 29.54
N GLY A 319 -25.91 -8.04 29.66
CA GLY A 319 -26.28 -9.28 30.32
C GLY A 319 -25.70 -10.51 29.60
N TRP A 320 -25.57 -10.44 28.27
CA TRP A 320 -25.07 -11.54 27.46
C TRP A 320 -23.55 -11.61 27.45
N TRP A 321 -22.87 -10.52 27.07
CA TRP A 321 -21.41 -10.55 26.95
C TRP A 321 -20.71 -10.78 28.30
N ARG A 322 -21.26 -10.33 29.43
CA ARG A 322 -20.68 -10.63 30.76
C ARG A 322 -20.75 -12.11 31.11
N GLN A 323 -21.84 -12.78 30.73
CA GLN A 323 -21.95 -14.22 30.92
C GLN A 323 -20.99 -14.98 30.01
N MET A 324 -20.83 -14.54 28.76
CA MET A 324 -19.82 -15.07 27.85
C MET A 324 -18.41 -14.90 28.43
N LEU A 325 -18.05 -13.69 28.89
CA LEU A 325 -16.74 -13.44 29.50
C LEU A 325 -16.49 -14.30 30.75
N THR A 326 -17.53 -14.56 31.56
CA THR A 326 -17.43 -15.45 32.71
C THR A 326 -17.22 -16.91 32.28
N ALA A 327 -17.91 -17.34 31.22
CA ALA A 327 -17.79 -18.71 30.71
C ALA A 327 -16.39 -19.01 30.13
N LEU A 328 -15.64 -18.00 29.66
CA LEU A 328 -14.26 -18.19 29.17
C LEU A 328 -13.32 -18.75 30.26
N ASP A 329 -13.55 -18.44 31.54
CA ASP A 329 -12.75 -18.98 32.65
C ASP A 329 -12.97 -20.49 32.83
N ASP A 330 -14.19 -20.96 32.60
CA ASP A 330 -14.59 -22.36 32.74
C ASP A 330 -14.34 -23.18 31.46
N GLN A 331 -14.21 -22.51 30.31
CA GLN A 331 -14.03 -23.10 28.98
C GLN A 331 -12.70 -22.66 28.33
N PRO A 332 -11.54 -23.14 28.82
CA PRO A 332 -10.22 -22.62 28.42
C PRO A 332 -9.82 -22.89 26.96
N LEU A 333 -10.50 -23.80 26.26
CA LEU A 333 -10.26 -24.02 24.82
C LEU A 333 -11.02 -23.02 23.96
N VAL A 334 -11.90 -22.17 24.51
CA VAL A 334 -12.45 -21.02 23.78
C VAL A 334 -11.33 -20.01 23.57
N ALA A 335 -10.68 -20.10 22.42
CA ALA A 335 -9.48 -19.37 22.06
C ALA A 335 -9.78 -18.18 21.14
N GLY A 336 -11.01 -18.06 20.63
CA GLY A 336 -11.48 -16.92 19.86
C GLY A 336 -12.96 -16.64 20.08
N VAL A 337 -13.33 -15.37 20.03
CA VAL A 337 -14.71 -14.88 20.09
C VAL A 337 -14.96 -13.91 18.95
N THR A 338 -15.93 -14.23 18.11
CA THR A 338 -16.46 -13.32 17.10
C THR A 338 -17.75 -12.68 17.62
N TRP A 339 -17.83 -11.35 17.61
CA TRP A 339 -19.07 -10.63 17.92
C TRP A 339 -19.75 -10.12 16.65
N LEU A 340 -21.02 -10.46 16.43
CA LEU A 340 -21.79 -9.99 15.27
C LEU A 340 -22.08 -8.48 15.35
N GLU A 341 -21.52 -7.70 14.41
CA GLU A 341 -21.62 -6.24 14.34
C GLU A 341 -22.35 -5.80 13.07
N THR A 342 -23.59 -6.25 12.91
CA THR A 342 -24.43 -5.89 11.76
C THR A 342 -25.85 -5.52 12.16
N VAL A 343 -26.55 -4.87 11.22
CA VAL A 343 -27.99 -4.66 11.25
C VAL A 343 -28.57 -5.50 10.11
N ARG A 344 -29.46 -6.44 10.44
CA ARG A 344 -30.04 -7.35 9.44
C ARG A 344 -31.47 -7.74 9.80
N GLU A 345 -32.21 -8.20 8.79
CA GLU A 345 -33.48 -8.89 9.00
C GLU A 345 -33.23 -10.23 9.69
N GLU A 346 -34.02 -10.55 10.72
CA GLU A 346 -33.87 -11.78 11.48
C GLU A 346 -35.20 -12.54 11.54
N ALA A 347 -35.18 -13.80 11.08
CA ALA A 347 -36.37 -14.67 11.06
C ALA A 347 -36.94 -14.83 12.48
N GLU A 348 -36.06 -14.90 13.48
CA GLU A 348 -36.45 -15.01 14.88
C GLU A 348 -37.14 -13.76 15.44
N ALA A 349 -36.97 -12.63 14.78
CA ALA A 349 -37.72 -11.40 15.02
C ALA A 349 -38.90 -11.23 14.04
N GLY A 350 -39.34 -12.28 13.33
CA GLY A 350 -40.40 -12.20 12.33
C GLY A 350 -40.03 -11.31 11.15
N ASP A 351 -38.83 -11.50 10.62
CA ASP A 351 -38.21 -10.75 9.52
C ASP A 351 -38.10 -9.23 9.75
N ARG A 352 -38.05 -8.82 11.02
CA ARG A 352 -37.77 -7.43 11.38
C ARG A 352 -36.27 -7.16 11.32
N GLU A 353 -35.93 -5.94 10.92
CA GLU A 353 -34.57 -5.43 11.02
C GLU A 353 -34.20 -5.21 12.49
N VAL A 354 -33.11 -5.85 12.92
CA VAL A 354 -32.64 -5.85 14.31
C VAL A 354 -31.16 -5.49 14.39
N ASP A 355 -30.74 -4.96 15.54
CA ASP A 355 -29.40 -4.42 15.75
C ASP A 355 -28.55 -5.33 16.66
N TRP A 356 -27.50 -5.91 16.08
CA TRP A 356 -26.54 -6.77 16.79
C TRP A 356 -25.31 -6.01 17.31
N ARG A 357 -25.08 -4.78 16.81
CA ARG A 357 -23.84 -4.01 17.02
C ARG A 357 -23.64 -3.61 18.47
N ALA A 358 -22.49 -3.88 19.07
CA ALA A 358 -22.16 -3.39 20.41
C ALA A 358 -21.49 -2.01 20.37
N THR A 359 -21.08 -1.54 19.19
CA THR A 359 -20.23 -0.34 19.05
C THR A 359 -20.92 0.89 18.45
N ASP A 360 -22.20 0.82 18.08
CA ASP A 360 -22.91 1.94 17.44
C ASP A 360 -23.31 3.06 18.42
N ASP A 361 -23.77 2.70 19.62
CA ASP A 361 -24.09 3.65 20.69
C ASP A 361 -22.91 3.86 21.64
N ASP A 362 -22.51 5.12 21.87
CA ASP A 362 -21.36 5.49 22.70
C ASP A 362 -21.41 4.90 24.12
N ALA A 363 -22.59 4.80 24.74
CA ALA A 363 -22.73 4.28 26.09
C ALA A 363 -22.65 2.75 26.13
N VAL A 364 -23.20 2.07 25.12
CA VAL A 364 -23.06 0.62 24.94
C VAL A 364 -21.60 0.26 24.62
N ALA A 365 -20.96 0.97 23.68
CA ALA A 365 -19.56 0.77 23.30
C ALA A 365 -18.60 0.95 24.47
N ALA A 366 -18.77 2.03 25.26
CA ALA A 366 -17.94 2.27 26.44
C ALA A 366 -18.10 1.20 27.52
N ALA A 367 -19.33 0.69 27.72
CA ALA A 367 -19.59 -0.39 28.67
C ALA A 367 -19.03 -1.73 28.17
N PHE A 368 -19.17 -2.00 26.87
CA PHE A 368 -18.64 -3.20 26.22
C PHE A 368 -17.12 -3.25 26.36
N ARG A 369 -16.42 -2.18 25.92
CA ARG A 369 -14.97 -2.05 26.08
C ARG A 369 -14.52 -2.25 27.53
N ALA A 370 -15.18 -1.58 28.48
CA ALA A 370 -14.82 -1.67 29.89
C ALA A 370 -14.91 -3.11 30.40
N ASP A 371 -15.99 -3.83 30.09
CA ASP A 371 -16.17 -5.22 30.53
C ASP A 371 -15.18 -6.18 29.84
N LEU A 372 -14.90 -6.00 28.54
CA LEU A 372 -13.89 -6.81 27.83
C LEU A 372 -12.51 -6.64 28.47
N VAL A 373 -12.08 -5.39 28.72
CA VAL A 373 -10.78 -5.09 29.33
C VAL A 373 -10.69 -5.54 30.79
N ASP A 374 -11.73 -5.26 31.59
CA ASP A 374 -11.74 -5.59 33.02
C ASP A 374 -11.81 -7.11 33.27
N SER A 375 -12.32 -7.90 32.31
CA SER A 375 -12.35 -9.36 32.43
C SER A 375 -10.95 -9.98 32.48
N GLY A 376 -9.98 -9.40 31.77
CA GLY A 376 -8.67 -10.01 31.56
C GLY A 376 -8.67 -11.29 30.72
N ALA A 377 -9.83 -11.75 30.24
CA ALA A 377 -9.99 -12.97 29.45
C ALA A 377 -9.82 -12.73 27.94
N ILE A 378 -9.82 -11.46 27.50
CA ILE A 378 -9.72 -11.08 26.09
C ILE A 378 -8.30 -10.64 25.75
N VAL A 379 -7.79 -11.20 24.65
CA VAL A 379 -6.54 -10.82 24.01
C VAL A 379 -6.88 -9.93 22.81
N PHE A 380 -6.49 -8.65 22.90
CA PHE A 380 -6.56 -7.67 21.81
C PHE A 380 -5.29 -7.72 20.95
N GLY A 381 -5.37 -7.18 19.73
CA GLY A 381 -4.26 -7.14 18.78
C GLY A 381 -3.15 -6.14 19.15
N PRO A 382 -2.09 -6.05 18.34
CA PRO A 382 -1.86 -6.81 17.10
C PRO A 382 -1.33 -8.23 17.35
N LEU A 383 -1.75 -9.17 16.49
CA LEU A 383 -1.26 -10.56 16.46
C LEU A 383 -0.03 -10.73 15.56
N THR A 384 -0.01 -10.03 14.43
CA THR A 384 1.13 -9.98 13.50
C THR A 384 1.78 -8.59 13.51
N ASP A 385 3.01 -8.48 13.00
CA ASP A 385 3.65 -7.17 12.83
C ASP A 385 2.77 -6.31 11.90
N PRO A 386 2.18 -5.19 12.38
CA PRO A 386 1.28 -4.37 11.57
C PRO A 386 2.01 -3.83 10.35
N VAL A 387 1.35 -3.88 9.19
CA VAL A 387 1.85 -3.22 7.99
C VAL A 387 1.52 -1.73 8.07
N THR A 388 2.49 -0.91 8.45
CA THR A 388 2.25 0.52 8.71
C THR A 388 2.35 1.39 7.45
N PRO A 389 1.63 2.52 7.39
CA PRO A 389 1.78 3.49 6.31
C PRO A 389 3.21 4.04 6.20
N GLU A 390 3.90 4.24 7.34
CA GLU A 390 5.28 4.69 7.38
C GLU A 390 6.24 3.69 6.71
N GLU A 391 6.02 2.39 6.93
CA GLU A 391 6.76 1.32 6.22
C GLU A 391 6.43 1.32 4.73
N GLY A 392 5.18 1.57 4.35
CA GLY A 392 4.79 1.72 2.94
C GLY A 392 5.51 2.86 2.23
N ASP A 393 5.55 4.02 2.88
CA ASP A 393 6.26 5.18 2.36
C ASP A 393 7.76 4.94 2.25
N ALA A 394 8.36 4.32 3.27
CA ALA A 394 9.76 3.90 3.26
C ALA A 394 10.03 2.84 2.18
N ALA A 395 9.11 1.90 1.96
CA ALA A 395 9.23 0.87 0.94
C ALA A 395 9.24 1.46 -0.47
N THR A 396 8.63 2.63 -0.71
CA THR A 396 8.73 3.30 -2.02
C THR A 396 10.17 3.72 -2.39
N VAL A 397 11.08 3.74 -1.41
CA VAL A 397 12.52 4.04 -1.54
C VAL A 397 13.27 2.84 -2.10
N GLN A 398 12.91 2.43 -3.32
CA GLN A 398 13.43 1.21 -3.91
C GLN A 398 13.86 1.38 -5.35
N VAL A 399 14.91 0.65 -5.71
CA VAL A 399 15.40 0.61 -7.09
C VAL A 399 14.63 -0.49 -7.82
N ARG A 400 13.97 -0.11 -8.90
CA ARG A 400 13.41 -1.06 -9.86
C ARG A 400 14.59 -1.79 -10.51
N ASP A 401 14.74 -3.04 -10.12
CA ASP A 401 15.99 -3.78 -10.08
C ASP A 401 16.86 -3.74 -11.36
N GLY A 402 18.13 -4.01 -11.16
CA GLY A 402 18.95 -4.70 -12.14
C GLY A 402 20.01 -5.46 -11.36
N GLY A 403 19.61 -6.59 -10.77
CA GLY A 403 20.40 -7.43 -9.88
C GLY A 403 21.89 -7.45 -10.20
N GLY A 404 22.72 -7.27 -9.16
CA GLY A 404 24.16 -7.51 -9.18
C GLY A 404 24.97 -6.77 -10.26
N GLY A 405 24.42 -5.74 -10.90
CA GLY A 405 25.15 -4.94 -11.88
C GLY A 405 26.01 -3.86 -11.23
N ASP A 406 27.18 -3.58 -11.80
CA ASP A 406 28.08 -2.49 -11.40
C ASP A 406 27.44 -1.10 -11.64
N GLU A 407 26.48 -0.70 -10.79
CA GLU A 407 25.79 0.59 -10.87
C GLU A 407 26.77 1.76 -10.76
N MET A 408 27.77 1.58 -9.90
CA MET A 408 28.88 2.49 -9.77
C MET A 408 29.63 2.61 -11.11
N GLY A 409 29.83 1.51 -11.84
CA GLY A 409 30.43 1.50 -13.17
C GLY A 409 29.64 2.34 -14.18
N TRP A 410 28.30 2.32 -14.10
CA TRP A 410 27.45 3.21 -14.90
C TRP A 410 27.61 4.68 -14.52
N ILE A 411 27.65 5.00 -13.22
CA ILE A 411 27.92 6.35 -12.71
C ILE A 411 29.26 6.86 -13.27
N VAL A 412 30.33 6.05 -13.13
CA VAL A 412 31.66 6.37 -13.65
C VAL A 412 31.62 6.55 -15.17
N GLY A 413 30.98 5.64 -15.90
CA GLY A 413 30.82 5.72 -17.36
C GLY A 413 30.13 7.02 -17.80
N CYS A 414 29.05 7.40 -17.12
CA CYS A 414 28.33 8.66 -17.36
C CYS A 414 29.20 9.89 -17.04
N ALA A 415 29.91 9.88 -15.91
CA ALA A 415 30.81 10.97 -15.52
C ALA A 415 31.93 11.19 -16.55
N VAL A 416 32.55 10.09 -17.02
CA VAL A 416 33.57 10.13 -18.08
C VAL A 416 32.98 10.62 -19.39
N ALA A 417 31.82 10.10 -19.81
CA ALA A 417 31.15 10.53 -21.03
C ALA A 417 30.81 12.03 -21.01
N LEU A 418 30.34 12.55 -19.87
CA LEU A 418 30.07 13.97 -19.67
C LEU A 418 31.34 14.81 -19.70
N ALA A 419 32.43 14.36 -19.07
CA ALA A 419 33.71 15.06 -19.10
C ALA A 419 34.30 15.12 -20.53
N LEU A 420 34.20 14.02 -21.30
CA LEU A 420 34.61 14.00 -22.70
C LEU A 420 33.74 14.92 -23.57
N ALA A 421 32.42 14.92 -23.37
CA ALA A 421 31.51 15.82 -24.06
C ALA A 421 31.78 17.30 -23.70
N PHE A 422 32.13 17.58 -22.44
CA PHE A 422 32.56 18.89 -21.98
C PHE A 422 33.84 19.36 -22.68
N LEU A 423 34.87 18.51 -22.75
CA LEU A 423 36.11 18.82 -23.48
C LEU A 423 35.86 19.05 -24.97
N LEU A 424 35.04 18.19 -25.59
CA LEU A 424 34.62 18.34 -26.98
C LEU A 424 33.89 19.67 -27.20
N SER A 425 33.03 20.10 -26.26
CA SER A 425 32.36 21.40 -26.33
C SER A 425 33.35 22.56 -26.36
N GLY A 426 34.48 22.46 -25.65
CA GLY A 426 35.54 23.45 -25.67
C GLY A 426 36.24 23.56 -27.03
N VAL A 427 36.47 22.43 -27.70
CA VAL A 427 37.05 22.38 -29.05
C VAL A 427 36.06 22.88 -30.10
N VAL A 428 34.85 22.33 -30.10
CA VAL A 428 33.79 22.68 -31.06
C VAL A 428 33.36 24.13 -30.90
N GLY A 429 33.30 24.65 -29.67
CA GLY A 429 32.97 26.05 -29.41
C GLY A 429 33.93 27.05 -30.06
N ARG A 430 35.19 26.64 -30.32
CA ARG A 430 36.16 27.44 -31.08
C ARG A 430 35.99 27.30 -32.59
N VAL A 431 35.71 26.09 -33.07
CA VAL A 431 35.66 25.77 -34.52
C VAL A 431 34.30 26.12 -35.15
N LEU A 432 33.19 25.95 -34.42
CA LEU A 432 31.81 26.13 -34.90
C LEU A 432 31.02 27.13 -34.04
N PRO A 433 31.43 28.40 -33.94
CA PRO A 433 30.77 29.41 -33.10
C PRO A 433 29.30 29.64 -33.49
N ARG A 434 28.94 29.36 -34.75
CA ARG A 434 27.56 29.46 -35.24
C ARG A 434 26.57 28.52 -34.56
N TRP A 435 27.02 27.44 -33.90
CA TRP A 435 26.15 26.49 -33.20
C TRP A 435 25.70 26.96 -31.81
N ARG A 436 26.41 27.97 -31.28
CA ARG A 436 26.25 28.45 -29.92
C ARG A 436 24.86 29.01 -29.65
N TYR A 437 24.45 28.96 -28.39
CA TYR A 437 23.25 29.62 -27.88
C TYR A 437 23.34 31.13 -28.16
N PRO A 438 22.31 31.75 -28.76
CA PRO A 438 22.27 33.19 -28.96
C PRO A 438 22.02 33.89 -27.62
N ASP A 439 23.09 34.29 -26.95
CA ASP A 439 23.05 35.08 -25.72
C ASP A 439 23.05 36.56 -26.10
N ASP A 440 21.87 37.14 -26.33
CA ASP A 440 21.71 38.53 -26.79
C ASP A 440 21.80 39.55 -25.64
N GLY A 441 22.15 39.11 -24.43
CA GLY A 441 22.29 39.97 -23.25
C GLY A 441 20.97 40.57 -22.76
N LYS A 442 19.84 40.23 -23.37
CA LYS A 442 18.53 40.77 -23.00
C LYS A 442 17.93 39.93 -21.85
N PRO A 443 17.15 40.54 -20.95
CA PRO A 443 16.38 39.81 -19.94
C PRO A 443 15.28 38.98 -20.62
N GLY A 444 15.61 37.77 -21.06
CA GLY A 444 14.70 36.77 -21.64
C GLY A 444 14.75 35.43 -20.89
N ARG A 445 13.76 34.56 -21.17
CA ARG A 445 13.69 33.18 -20.66
C ARG A 445 14.80 32.33 -21.28
N ASP A 446 15.61 31.65 -20.47
CA ASP A 446 16.70 30.78 -20.96
C ASP A 446 16.13 29.43 -21.41
N LEU A 447 16.06 29.22 -22.73
CA LEU A 447 15.46 28.01 -23.31
C LEU A 447 16.29 26.75 -23.06
N ARG A 448 17.55 26.86 -22.65
CA ARG A 448 18.35 25.69 -22.24
C ARG A 448 17.80 25.06 -20.97
N ILE A 449 17.34 25.90 -20.03
CA ILE A 449 16.71 25.44 -18.79
C ILE A 449 15.39 24.74 -19.12
N ASP A 450 14.57 25.33 -20.00
CA ASP A 450 13.32 24.71 -20.42
C ASP A 450 13.56 23.37 -21.15
N LEU A 451 14.53 23.31 -22.07
CA LEU A 451 14.86 22.08 -22.77
C LEU A 451 15.29 20.97 -21.79
N PHE A 452 16.13 21.30 -20.81
CA PHE A 452 16.61 20.33 -19.84
C PHE A 452 15.51 19.88 -18.86
N ARG A 453 14.67 20.81 -18.38
CA ARG A 453 13.47 20.48 -17.59
C ARG A 453 12.53 19.56 -18.37
N GLY A 454 12.39 19.79 -19.68
CA GLY A 454 11.58 18.97 -20.57
C GLY A 454 12.10 17.54 -20.72
N PHE A 455 13.42 17.36 -20.79
CA PHE A 455 14.03 16.04 -20.76
C PHE A 455 13.77 15.33 -19.42
N ILE A 456 14.01 16.02 -18.30
CA ILE A 456 13.84 15.47 -16.96
C ILE A 456 12.39 15.04 -16.71
N ILE A 457 11.41 15.91 -17.00
CA ILE A 457 10.01 15.57 -16.77
C ILE A 457 9.56 14.39 -17.65
N LEU A 458 10.11 14.27 -18.86
CA LEU A 458 9.83 13.13 -19.72
C LEU A 458 10.44 11.84 -19.15
N ALA A 459 11.65 11.91 -18.59
CA ALA A 459 12.26 10.78 -17.91
C ALA A 459 11.39 10.32 -16.72
N VAL A 460 10.89 11.26 -15.92
CA VAL A 460 9.95 10.98 -14.82
C VAL A 460 8.68 10.29 -15.34
N VAL A 461 8.05 10.79 -16.41
CA VAL A 461 6.87 10.13 -17.00
C VAL A 461 7.18 8.69 -17.44
N ILE A 462 8.33 8.47 -18.07
CA ILE A 462 8.74 7.14 -18.54
C ILE A 462 8.98 6.19 -17.36
N THR A 463 9.64 6.63 -16.30
CA THR A 463 9.97 5.78 -15.15
C THR A 463 8.74 5.37 -14.35
N HIS A 464 7.74 6.25 -14.23
CA HIS A 464 6.49 5.96 -13.50
C HIS A 464 5.49 5.11 -14.33
N ILE A 465 5.65 5.05 -15.65
CA ILE A 465 4.87 4.12 -16.48
C ILE A 465 5.66 2.83 -16.54
N GLU A 466 5.31 1.91 -15.64
CA GLU A 466 6.14 0.77 -15.29
C GLU A 466 6.18 -0.35 -16.35
N VAL A 467 6.54 -0.05 -17.60
CA VAL A 467 6.64 -1.00 -18.70
C VAL A 467 8.07 -1.13 -19.22
N ALA A 468 8.44 -2.33 -19.69
CA ALA A 468 9.75 -2.61 -20.24
C ALA A 468 9.92 -1.96 -21.62
N GLY A 469 11.10 -1.40 -21.88
CA GLY A 469 11.35 -0.75 -23.16
C GLY A 469 12.70 -0.04 -23.23
N PRO A 470 13.13 0.35 -24.44
CA PRO A 470 14.36 1.12 -24.63
C PRO A 470 14.29 2.48 -23.92
N TYR A 471 13.09 3.07 -23.78
CA TYR A 471 12.90 4.32 -23.03
C TYR A 471 13.20 4.12 -21.53
N SER A 472 12.63 3.09 -20.90
CA SER A 472 12.91 2.74 -19.50
C SER A 472 14.38 2.41 -19.29
N PHE A 473 14.99 1.61 -20.18
CA PHE A 473 16.41 1.28 -20.08
C PHE A 473 17.30 2.54 -20.11
N VAL A 474 17.04 3.45 -21.06
CA VAL A 474 17.82 4.70 -21.17
C VAL A 474 17.61 5.60 -19.96
N THR A 475 16.37 5.75 -19.49
CA THR A 475 16.06 6.65 -18.37
C THR A 475 16.56 6.11 -17.02
N LEU A 476 16.52 4.79 -16.80
CA LEU A 476 16.98 4.14 -15.56
C LEU A 476 18.50 3.90 -15.52
N LYS A 477 19.16 3.57 -16.64
CA LYS A 477 20.60 3.24 -16.66
C LYS A 477 21.46 4.33 -17.31
N ALA A 478 21.05 4.94 -18.42
CA ALA A 478 21.91 5.87 -19.17
C ALA A 478 21.96 7.30 -18.59
N VAL A 479 21.01 7.67 -17.72
CA VAL A 479 21.05 8.95 -16.96
C VAL A 479 21.84 8.80 -15.65
N GLY A 480 22.33 7.58 -15.36
CA GLY A 480 22.69 7.03 -14.06
C GLY A 480 23.73 7.72 -13.16
N ALA A 481 24.25 8.91 -13.48
CA ALA A 481 25.01 9.72 -12.52
C ALA A 481 24.09 10.46 -11.51
N ILE A 482 22.84 10.71 -11.89
CA ILE A 482 21.81 11.33 -11.03
C ILE A 482 20.43 10.77 -11.42
N THR A 483 19.44 10.92 -10.56
CA THR A 483 18.04 10.67 -10.89
C THR A 483 17.38 11.92 -11.52
N GLY A 484 16.14 11.77 -12.00
CA GLY A 484 15.36 12.92 -12.47
C GLY A 484 15.03 13.91 -11.35
N ALA A 485 14.94 13.43 -10.11
CA ALA A 485 14.45 14.20 -8.98
C ALA A 485 15.45 15.27 -8.51
N GLU A 486 16.75 14.98 -8.35
CA GLU A 486 17.72 15.97 -7.85
C GLU A 486 17.74 17.19 -8.76
N MET A 487 17.76 16.92 -10.07
CA MET A 487 17.82 17.96 -11.07
C MET A 487 16.52 18.77 -11.14
N PHE A 488 15.36 18.13 -10.93
CA PHE A 488 14.10 18.83 -10.89
C PHE A 488 14.01 19.78 -9.68
N VAL A 489 14.48 19.35 -8.50
CA VAL A 489 14.56 20.18 -7.28
C VAL A 489 15.55 21.32 -7.46
N PHE A 490 16.77 21.04 -7.94
CA PHE A 490 17.80 22.05 -8.21
C PHE A 490 17.33 23.11 -9.21
N LEU A 491 16.78 22.69 -10.36
CA LEU A 491 16.32 23.62 -11.41
C LEU A 491 15.12 24.44 -10.95
N SER A 492 14.27 23.90 -10.09
CA SER A 492 13.17 24.65 -9.48
C SER A 492 13.69 25.80 -8.63
N GLY A 493 14.68 25.54 -7.77
CA GLY A 493 15.41 26.57 -7.03
C GLY A 493 16.08 27.59 -7.95
N LEU A 494 16.79 27.13 -8.98
CA LEU A 494 17.48 27.96 -9.98
C LEU A 494 16.53 28.96 -10.66
N VAL A 495 15.41 28.48 -11.19
CA VAL A 495 14.43 29.32 -11.88
C VAL A 495 13.81 30.34 -10.92
N LEU A 496 13.49 29.91 -9.70
CA LEU A 496 12.97 30.81 -8.67
C LEU A 496 13.97 31.90 -8.27
N GLY A 497 15.24 31.53 -8.06
CA GLY A 497 16.32 32.48 -7.79
C GLY A 497 16.53 33.50 -8.92
N MET A 498 16.27 33.10 -10.17
CA MET A 498 16.34 34.01 -11.34
C MET A 498 15.13 34.96 -11.42
N VAL A 499 13.92 34.47 -11.13
CA VAL A 499 12.67 35.20 -11.37
C VAL A 499 12.27 36.07 -10.18
N TYR A 500 12.50 35.63 -8.95
CA TYR A 500 12.09 36.35 -7.75
C TYR A 500 12.68 37.77 -7.66
N PRO A 501 13.98 38.01 -7.93
CA PRO A 501 14.54 39.37 -7.93
C PRO A 501 13.92 40.29 -8.99
N LEU A 502 13.50 39.74 -10.13
CA LEU A 502 12.79 40.50 -11.17
C LEU A 502 11.38 40.89 -10.70
N GLY A 503 10.69 39.98 -10.01
CA GLY A 503 9.41 40.25 -9.36
C GLY A 503 9.52 41.36 -8.31
N VAL A 504 10.52 41.28 -7.43
CA VAL A 504 10.80 42.30 -6.40
C VAL A 504 11.08 43.66 -7.04
N LYS A 505 11.89 43.72 -8.10
CA LYS A 505 12.18 44.97 -8.83
C LYS A 505 10.95 45.59 -9.48
N LYS A 506 10.02 44.76 -9.98
CA LYS A 506 8.84 45.22 -10.73
C LYS A 506 7.65 45.56 -9.84
N PHE A 507 7.42 44.79 -8.79
CA PHE A 507 6.18 44.84 -7.98
C PHE A 507 6.41 45.09 -6.49
N GLY A 508 7.66 45.21 -6.06
CA GLY A 508 8.03 45.35 -4.65
C GLY A 508 8.16 44.00 -3.93
N GLU A 509 8.82 44.04 -2.77
CA GLU A 509 9.18 42.84 -2.01
C GLU A 509 7.98 42.12 -1.41
N LYS A 510 7.04 42.88 -0.82
CA LYS A 510 5.80 42.32 -0.26
C LYS A 510 4.99 41.57 -1.32
N THR A 511 4.79 42.16 -2.49
CA THR A 511 4.03 41.54 -3.59
C THR A 511 4.71 40.30 -4.14
N ALA A 512 6.05 40.32 -4.25
CA ALA A 512 6.82 39.14 -4.68
C ALA A 512 6.72 37.99 -3.67
N ALA A 513 6.78 38.30 -2.36
CA ALA A 513 6.60 37.32 -1.29
C ALA A 513 5.19 36.72 -1.29
N ILE A 514 4.15 37.54 -1.42
CA ILE A 514 2.76 37.08 -1.56
C ILE A 514 2.64 36.17 -2.79
N GLY A 515 3.24 36.55 -3.93
CA GLY A 515 3.24 35.71 -5.13
C GLY A 515 3.87 34.34 -4.92
N ALA A 516 4.95 34.26 -4.12
CA ALA A 516 5.56 32.98 -3.75
C ALA A 516 4.64 32.14 -2.85
N PHE A 517 3.99 32.73 -1.84
CA PHE A 517 3.02 32.02 -1.00
C PHE A 517 1.79 31.56 -1.78
N VAL A 518 1.27 32.37 -2.71
CA VAL A 518 0.17 31.97 -3.61
C VAL A 518 0.57 30.78 -4.46
N ARG A 519 1.83 30.72 -4.93
CA ARG A 519 2.35 29.56 -5.65
C ARG A 519 2.44 28.32 -4.77
N ALA A 520 2.96 28.44 -3.55
CA ALA A 520 3.03 27.33 -2.60
C ALA A 520 1.64 26.79 -2.26
N ARG A 521 0.68 27.69 -1.96
CA ARG A 521 -0.74 27.33 -1.78
C ARG A 521 -1.30 26.61 -3.00
N LYS A 522 -0.99 27.08 -4.21
CA LYS A 522 -1.49 26.44 -5.43
C LYS A 522 -0.94 25.03 -5.59
N GLN A 523 0.33 24.79 -5.27
CA GLN A 523 0.90 23.44 -5.27
C GLN A 523 0.20 22.54 -4.25
N TYR A 524 0.03 23.02 -3.02
CA TYR A 524 -0.65 22.29 -1.96
C TYR A 524 -2.09 21.90 -2.31
N VAL A 525 -2.89 22.87 -2.78
CA VAL A 525 -4.29 22.61 -3.18
C VAL A 525 -4.35 21.63 -4.35
N VAL A 526 -3.44 21.74 -5.31
CA VAL A 526 -3.40 20.79 -6.43
C VAL A 526 -3.04 19.39 -5.96
N THR A 527 -2.15 19.25 -4.98
CA THR A 527 -1.87 17.95 -4.37
C THR A 527 -3.09 17.35 -3.71
N LEU A 528 -3.80 18.10 -2.87
CA LEU A 528 -5.05 17.63 -2.25
C LEU A 528 -6.09 17.21 -3.30
N VAL A 529 -6.25 18.01 -4.36
CA VAL A 529 -7.20 17.68 -5.43
C VAL A 529 -6.80 16.41 -6.17
N VAL A 530 -5.51 16.19 -6.44
CA VAL A 530 -5.06 14.95 -7.09
C VAL A 530 -5.31 13.74 -6.19
N ILE A 531 -5.00 13.84 -4.89
CA ILE A 531 -5.27 12.77 -3.91
C ILE A 531 -6.76 12.43 -3.92
N LEU A 532 -7.63 13.43 -3.75
CA LEU A 532 -9.09 13.23 -3.72
C LEU A 532 -9.66 12.71 -5.05
N VAL A 533 -9.08 13.10 -6.19
CA VAL A 533 -9.51 12.59 -7.50
C VAL A 533 -9.08 11.13 -7.68
N VAL A 534 -7.87 10.76 -7.26
CA VAL A 534 -7.42 9.36 -7.31
C VAL A 534 -8.24 8.50 -6.36
N PHE A 535 -8.50 8.98 -5.15
CA PHE A 535 -9.41 8.34 -4.21
C PHE A 535 -10.82 8.18 -4.81
N ALA A 536 -11.40 9.23 -5.40
CA ALA A 536 -12.70 9.10 -6.06
C ALA A 536 -12.71 8.11 -7.25
N LEU A 537 -11.55 7.88 -7.88
CA LEU A 537 -11.42 6.91 -8.96
C LEU A 537 -11.31 5.46 -8.46
N SER A 538 -11.02 5.21 -7.18
CA SER A 538 -10.98 3.85 -6.63
C SER A 538 -12.37 3.20 -6.64
N PHE A 539 -13.43 4.00 -6.57
CA PHE A 539 -14.82 3.55 -6.71
C PHE A 539 -15.24 3.21 -8.15
N VAL A 540 -14.33 3.28 -9.13
CA VAL A 540 -14.62 2.96 -10.54
C VAL A 540 -14.04 1.57 -10.86
N PRO A 541 -14.87 0.51 -11.03
CA PRO A 541 -14.38 -0.87 -11.18
C PRO A 541 -13.43 -1.11 -12.36
N LEU A 542 -13.49 -0.27 -13.40
CA LEU A 542 -12.65 -0.38 -14.58
C LEU A 542 -11.25 0.24 -14.39
N VAL A 543 -10.96 0.82 -13.23
CA VAL A 543 -9.75 1.59 -12.95
C VAL A 543 -8.98 0.90 -11.83
N ASN A 544 -7.79 0.39 -12.14
CA ASN A 544 -6.91 -0.23 -11.16
C ASN A 544 -6.11 0.87 -10.44
N THR A 545 -6.70 1.46 -9.40
CA THR A 545 -6.04 2.49 -8.58
C THR A 545 -4.95 1.95 -7.68
N ASP A 546 -5.03 0.68 -7.28
CA ASP A 546 -4.05 0.02 -6.39
C ASP A 546 -2.62 0.23 -6.89
N GLU A 547 -2.40 0.17 -8.19
CA GLU A 547 -1.09 0.39 -8.84
C GLU A 547 -0.41 1.74 -8.56
N ILE A 548 -1.18 2.74 -8.11
CA ILE A 548 -0.65 4.03 -7.67
C ILE A 548 -1.01 4.37 -6.22
N THR A 549 -1.98 3.69 -5.61
CA THR A 549 -2.42 3.89 -4.21
C THR A 549 -1.82 2.87 -3.24
N THR A 550 -1.10 1.86 -3.74
CA THR A 550 -0.30 0.93 -2.95
C THR A 550 1.13 0.88 -3.47
N PHE A 551 2.01 0.23 -2.70
CA PHE A 551 3.35 -0.08 -3.15
C PHE A 551 3.69 -1.54 -2.85
N THR A 552 4.10 -2.28 -3.89
CA THR A 552 4.64 -3.63 -3.74
C THR A 552 6.16 -3.58 -3.58
N ASP A 553 6.64 -4.05 -2.45
CA ASP A 553 8.06 -4.17 -2.13
C ASP A 553 8.77 -5.05 -3.16
N ARG A 554 9.95 -4.62 -3.59
CA ARG A 554 10.78 -5.29 -4.59
C ARG A 554 11.95 -6.06 -3.96
N GLY A 555 12.06 -6.02 -2.63
CA GLY A 555 13.15 -6.62 -1.86
C GLY A 555 14.48 -5.86 -1.95
N THR A 556 14.47 -4.63 -2.48
CA THR A 556 15.68 -3.82 -2.72
C THR A 556 15.81 -2.63 -1.75
N GLY A 557 14.86 -2.48 -0.83
CA GLY A 557 14.83 -1.44 0.19
C GLY A 557 15.44 -1.92 1.52
N ASP A 558 15.28 -1.11 2.56
CA ASP A 558 15.84 -1.36 3.90
C ASP A 558 15.24 -2.59 4.59
N THR A 559 14.02 -2.97 4.20
CA THR A 559 13.31 -4.19 4.62
C THR A 559 13.94 -5.47 4.06
N GLY A 560 14.80 -5.35 3.04
CA GLY A 560 15.54 -6.45 2.44
C GLY A 560 14.69 -7.44 1.63
N ALA A 561 15.33 -8.49 1.12
CA ALA A 561 14.69 -9.46 0.23
C ALA A 561 13.52 -10.23 0.87
N GLY A 562 13.46 -10.29 2.21
CA GLY A 562 12.38 -10.98 2.94
C GLY A 562 11.03 -10.27 2.85
N ALA A 563 11.01 -8.98 2.53
CA ALA A 563 9.78 -8.23 2.31
C ALA A 563 9.33 -8.23 0.84
N MET A 564 10.10 -8.84 -0.09
CA MET A 564 9.77 -8.84 -1.52
C MET A 564 8.38 -9.40 -1.78
N GLY A 565 7.54 -8.64 -2.49
CA GLY A 565 6.14 -8.99 -2.75
C GLY A 565 5.15 -8.44 -1.72
N ARG A 566 5.62 -7.95 -0.57
CA ARG A 566 4.76 -7.31 0.43
C ARG A 566 4.11 -6.04 -0.12
N VAL A 567 2.80 -5.88 0.08
CA VAL A 567 2.02 -4.76 -0.44
C VAL A 567 1.61 -3.82 0.68
N TYR A 568 1.97 -2.54 0.54
CA TYR A 568 1.65 -1.49 1.51
C TYR A 568 0.58 -0.54 0.96
N ASP A 569 -0.35 -0.12 1.82
CA ASP A 569 -1.33 0.91 1.47
C ASP A 569 -0.74 2.31 1.64
N LEU A 570 -0.97 3.18 0.64
CA LEU A 570 -0.54 4.58 0.63
C LEU A 570 -1.72 5.56 0.77
N TYR A 571 -2.94 5.02 0.92
CA TYR A 571 -4.17 5.76 1.19
C TYR A 571 -4.81 5.32 2.50
N PRO A 572 -4.04 5.27 3.62
CA PRO A 572 -4.59 4.80 4.89
C PRO A 572 -5.78 5.65 5.30
N ASN A 573 -6.84 5.01 5.76
CA ASN A 573 -8.08 5.65 6.21
C ASN A 573 -8.74 6.58 5.17
N ALA A 574 -8.42 6.49 3.87
CA ALA A 574 -9.01 7.37 2.88
C ALA A 574 -10.53 7.19 2.80
N ASP A 575 -11.03 5.97 2.98
CA ASP A 575 -12.46 5.65 3.02
C ASP A 575 -13.20 6.39 4.14
N ARG A 576 -12.54 6.59 5.29
CA ARG A 576 -13.09 7.34 6.43
C ARG A 576 -13.34 8.82 6.12
N LEU A 577 -12.78 9.36 5.04
CA LEU A 577 -13.13 10.71 4.57
C LEU A 577 -14.59 10.84 4.13
N LEU A 578 -15.28 9.71 3.87
CA LEU A 578 -16.69 9.67 3.49
C LEU A 578 -17.64 9.60 4.69
N ASP A 579 -17.14 9.28 5.89
CA ASP A 579 -17.95 9.22 7.11
C ASP A 579 -18.57 10.59 7.43
N TYR A 580 -19.70 10.61 8.16
CA TYR A 580 -20.35 11.85 8.57
C TYR A 580 -20.58 11.93 10.09
N PRO A 581 -19.85 12.81 10.81
CA PRO A 581 -18.74 13.63 10.33
C PRO A 581 -17.47 12.80 10.07
N PRO A 582 -16.60 13.21 9.12
CA PRO A 582 -15.36 12.47 8.88
C PRO A 582 -14.45 12.59 10.12
N PRO A 583 -13.85 11.49 10.59
CA PRO A 583 -13.04 11.52 11.79
C PRO A 583 -11.79 12.39 11.58
N TRP A 584 -11.36 13.05 12.65
CA TRP A 584 -10.31 14.07 12.56
C TRP A 584 -8.96 13.51 12.13
N TYR A 585 -8.63 12.25 12.47
CA TYR A 585 -7.35 11.65 12.07
C TYR A 585 -7.25 11.49 10.55
N ALA A 586 -8.32 11.03 9.87
CA ALA A 586 -8.34 10.89 8.42
C ALA A 586 -8.24 12.26 7.72
N VAL A 587 -8.97 13.25 8.24
CA VAL A 587 -8.89 14.65 7.75
C VAL A 587 -7.47 15.20 7.96
N ARG A 588 -6.86 14.93 9.11
CA ARG A 588 -5.48 15.33 9.41
C ARG A 588 -4.49 14.69 8.44
N GLN A 589 -4.59 13.38 8.21
CA GLN A 589 -3.72 12.64 7.27
C GLN A 589 -3.79 13.25 5.87
N LEU A 590 -4.99 13.54 5.37
CA LEU A 590 -5.17 14.23 4.08
C LEU A 590 -4.51 15.62 4.08
N LEU A 591 -4.75 16.44 5.11
CA LEU A 591 -4.23 17.82 5.18
C LEU A 591 -2.71 17.87 5.41
N LEU A 592 -2.14 16.88 6.09
CA LEU A 592 -0.70 16.78 6.30
C LEU A 592 0.01 16.03 5.17
N LEU A 593 -0.72 15.61 4.13
CA LEU A 593 -0.19 14.85 3.00
C LEU A 593 0.49 13.55 3.45
N GLU A 594 -0.11 12.86 4.43
CA GLU A 594 0.30 11.53 4.90
C GLU A 594 -0.24 10.42 3.97
N MET A 595 -1.08 10.78 3.01
CA MET A 595 -1.61 9.89 1.97
C MET A 595 -1.44 10.51 0.59
N GLY A 596 -1.29 9.67 -0.43
CA GLY A 596 -1.16 10.13 -1.81
C GLY A 596 -0.57 9.10 -2.76
N PRO A 597 -0.69 9.34 -4.08
CA PRO A 597 -0.26 8.37 -5.06
C PRO A 597 1.26 8.45 -5.20
N TRP A 598 1.96 7.32 -5.07
CA TRP A 598 3.43 7.29 -5.00
C TRP A 598 4.16 8.08 -6.11
N PRO A 599 3.68 8.15 -7.37
CA PRO A 599 4.33 8.94 -8.43
C PRO A 599 4.30 10.46 -8.19
N PHE A 600 3.56 10.92 -7.20
CA PHE A 600 3.26 12.32 -6.93
C PHE A 600 3.81 12.82 -5.58
N ASN A 601 4.36 11.95 -4.74
CA ASN A 601 4.76 12.23 -3.35
C ASN A 601 5.73 13.42 -3.24
N ILE A 602 6.66 13.59 -4.18
CA ILE A 602 7.64 14.71 -4.21
C ILE A 602 6.99 16.11 -4.16
N MET A 603 5.69 16.23 -4.44
CA MET A 603 4.99 17.51 -4.36
C MET A 603 4.89 18.06 -2.95
N GLY A 604 4.83 17.20 -1.92
CA GLY A 604 4.88 17.63 -0.52
C GLY A 604 6.17 18.42 -0.23
N LEU A 605 7.32 17.88 -0.65
CA LEU A 605 8.61 18.56 -0.56
C LEU A 605 8.56 19.95 -1.23
N PHE A 606 8.01 20.05 -2.44
CA PHE A 606 7.93 21.33 -3.15
C PHE A 606 7.03 22.37 -2.47
N VAL A 607 5.96 21.94 -1.80
CA VAL A 607 5.11 22.83 -1.00
C VAL A 607 5.95 23.44 0.12
N VAL A 608 6.63 22.60 0.90
CA VAL A 608 7.46 23.03 2.04
C VAL A 608 8.59 23.94 1.59
N LEU A 609 9.38 23.52 0.58
CA LEU A 609 10.46 24.34 0.04
C LEU A 609 9.96 25.69 -0.50
N SER A 610 8.78 25.72 -1.12
CA SER A 610 8.21 26.96 -1.65
C SER A 610 7.77 27.95 -0.57
N LEU A 611 7.34 27.46 0.60
CA LEU A 611 7.03 28.29 1.76
C LEU A 611 8.29 29.01 2.30
N THR A 612 9.47 28.41 2.17
CA THR A 612 10.73 29.02 2.64
C THR A 612 11.26 30.13 1.72
N ILE A 613 10.81 30.20 0.46
CA ILE A 613 11.36 31.11 -0.57
C ILE A 613 11.43 32.57 -0.09
N PRO A 614 10.36 33.17 0.48
CA PRO A 614 10.41 34.59 0.86
C PRO A 614 11.50 34.87 1.89
N GLY A 615 11.66 34.00 2.89
CA GLY A 615 12.68 34.13 3.94
C GLY A 615 14.10 33.95 3.39
N LEU A 616 14.32 32.92 2.59
CA LEU A 616 15.63 32.67 1.97
C LEU A 616 16.02 33.81 1.02
N MET A 617 15.10 34.26 0.17
CA MET A 617 15.37 35.35 -0.76
C MET A 617 15.56 36.70 -0.07
N TRP A 618 14.91 36.92 1.08
CA TRP A 618 15.12 38.10 1.92
C TRP A 618 16.57 38.17 2.45
N LEU A 619 17.18 37.03 2.80
CA LEU A 619 18.60 36.93 3.16
C LEU A 619 19.52 37.11 1.95
N VAL A 620 19.25 36.38 0.86
CA VAL A 620 20.08 36.41 -0.37
C VAL A 620 20.15 37.83 -0.95
N LYS A 621 19.04 38.57 -0.95
CA LYS A 621 18.98 39.96 -1.42
C LYS A 621 19.86 40.92 -0.62
N ARG A 622 20.10 40.63 0.67
CA ARG A 622 20.99 41.42 1.56
C ARG A 622 22.46 41.03 1.44
N GLY A 623 22.82 40.13 0.53
CA GLY A 623 24.17 39.60 0.42
C GLY A 623 24.50 38.52 1.47
N LEU A 624 23.52 38.08 2.27
CA LEU A 624 23.67 37.02 3.27
C LEU A 624 23.46 35.61 2.66
N TRP A 625 23.86 35.43 1.40
CA TRP A 625 23.74 34.15 0.70
C TRP A 625 24.58 33.05 1.36
N TRP A 626 25.71 33.41 1.97
CA TRP A 626 26.57 32.47 2.68
C TRP A 626 25.91 31.95 3.96
N VAL A 627 25.10 32.77 4.66
CA VAL A 627 24.29 32.33 5.81
C VAL A 627 23.29 31.28 5.38
N VAL A 628 22.63 31.51 4.23
CA VAL A 628 21.68 30.54 3.65
C VAL A 628 22.37 29.21 3.34
N LEU A 629 23.54 29.24 2.69
CA LEU A 629 24.26 28.01 2.35
C LEU A 629 24.84 27.31 3.58
N VAL A 630 25.44 28.03 4.52
CA VAL A 630 25.97 27.44 5.77
C VAL A 630 24.84 26.83 6.59
N GLY A 631 23.71 27.53 6.74
CA GLY A 631 22.53 26.99 7.41
C GLY A 631 21.95 25.78 6.68
N SER A 632 21.90 25.81 5.36
CA SER A 632 21.46 24.67 4.55
C SER A 632 22.37 23.45 4.70
N TRP A 633 23.69 23.62 4.72
CA TRP A 633 24.62 22.52 4.99
C TRP A 633 24.59 22.03 6.43
N ALA A 634 24.29 22.90 7.40
CA ALA A 634 24.07 22.47 8.78
C ALA A 634 22.81 21.59 8.91
N VAL A 635 21.72 21.98 8.25
CA VAL A 635 20.50 21.15 8.18
C VAL A 635 20.76 19.83 7.45
N TYR A 636 21.53 19.84 6.36
CA TYR A 636 21.98 18.62 5.68
C TYR A 636 22.77 17.70 6.62
N ALA A 637 23.71 18.27 7.39
CA ALA A 637 24.51 17.51 8.35
C ALA A 637 23.64 16.90 9.45
N VAL A 638 22.59 17.59 9.92
CA VAL A 638 21.62 17.02 10.86
C VAL A 638 20.91 15.81 10.24
N GLY A 639 20.43 15.92 8.99
CA GLY A 639 19.78 14.79 8.31
C GLY A 639 20.70 13.59 8.10
N VAL A 640 21.99 13.81 7.83
CA VAL A 640 22.98 12.72 7.69
C VAL A 640 23.35 12.09 9.04
N LEU A 641 23.40 12.88 10.12
CA LEU A 641 23.78 12.40 11.45
C LEU A 641 22.60 11.76 12.22
N PHE A 642 21.37 12.11 11.87
CA PHE A 642 20.14 11.63 12.48
C PHE A 642 19.14 11.22 11.36
N PRO A 643 19.41 10.11 10.65
CA PRO A 643 18.59 9.69 9.50
C PRO A 643 17.14 9.38 9.87
N ASP A 644 16.90 8.88 11.10
CA ASP A 644 15.56 8.52 11.59
C ASP A 644 14.71 9.75 11.99
N PHE A 645 15.28 10.95 11.92
CA PHE A 645 14.58 12.17 12.33
C PHE A 645 13.77 12.78 11.18
N SER A 646 12.45 12.61 11.23
CA SER A 646 11.49 13.23 10.31
C SER A 646 10.84 14.48 10.93
N LEU A 647 10.84 15.60 10.21
CA LEU A 647 10.23 16.84 10.69
C LEU A 647 8.70 16.83 10.55
N LEU A 648 8.21 16.20 9.49
CA LEU A 648 6.81 16.16 9.11
C LEU A 648 6.37 14.70 8.99
N PRO A 649 5.09 14.39 9.28
CA PRO A 649 4.53 13.06 9.06
C PRO A 649 4.17 12.82 7.59
N SER A 650 4.45 13.78 6.70
CA SER A 650 4.05 13.71 5.30
C SER A 650 4.75 12.58 4.55
N GLN A 651 4.01 11.97 3.63
CA GLN A 651 4.39 10.84 2.79
C GLN A 651 5.71 11.00 2.01
N PHE A 652 6.12 12.24 1.75
CA PHE A 652 7.34 12.52 1.01
C PHE A 652 8.61 12.41 1.85
N GLU A 653 8.53 12.48 3.19
CA GLU A 653 9.73 12.56 4.05
C GLU A 653 10.61 11.31 3.98
N PRO A 654 10.06 10.07 4.06
CA PRO A 654 10.89 8.86 3.92
C PRO A 654 11.63 8.81 2.58
N VAL A 655 10.99 9.28 1.50
CA VAL A 655 11.52 9.21 0.13
C VAL A 655 12.44 10.37 -0.23
N PHE A 656 12.07 11.56 0.23
CA PHE A 656 12.76 12.80 -0.07
C PHE A 656 13.04 13.60 1.21
N PRO A 657 13.90 13.09 2.12
CA PRO A 657 14.14 13.71 3.42
C PRO A 657 14.42 15.20 3.29
N LEU A 658 13.56 16.04 3.88
CA LEU A 658 13.57 17.48 3.71
C LEU A 658 14.94 18.05 4.05
N PHE A 659 15.58 17.53 5.11
CA PHE A 659 16.86 17.99 5.61
C PHE A 659 17.99 17.79 4.59
N ALA A 660 17.97 16.65 3.89
CA ALA A 660 18.96 16.34 2.87
C ALA A 660 18.65 17.05 1.55
N TRP A 661 17.40 16.99 1.07
CA TRP A 661 17.03 17.45 -0.27
C TRP A 661 16.96 18.98 -0.42
N GLN A 662 16.71 19.73 0.67
CA GLN A 662 16.67 21.19 0.62
C GLN A 662 18.00 21.81 0.14
N VAL A 663 19.14 21.11 0.32
CA VAL A 663 20.45 21.61 -0.10
C VAL A 663 20.52 21.89 -1.60
N LEU A 664 19.89 21.05 -2.42
CA LEU A 664 19.83 21.25 -3.87
C LEU A 664 19.02 22.49 -4.23
N PHE A 665 17.89 22.67 -3.55
CA PHE A 665 16.99 23.80 -3.77
C PHE A 665 17.64 25.13 -3.37
N THR A 666 18.31 25.20 -2.21
CA THR A 666 18.99 26.41 -1.73
C THR A 666 20.18 26.78 -2.61
N HIS A 667 20.98 25.80 -3.05
CA HIS A 667 22.05 26.04 -4.04
C HIS A 667 21.48 26.54 -5.35
N GLY A 668 20.41 25.91 -5.85
CA GLY A 668 19.67 26.38 -7.02
C GLY A 668 19.27 27.84 -6.86
N LEU A 669 18.62 28.21 -5.75
CA LEU A 669 18.16 29.56 -5.45
C LEU A 669 19.29 30.60 -5.49
N VAL A 670 20.41 30.32 -4.81
CA VAL A 670 21.58 31.21 -4.75
C VAL A 670 22.23 31.33 -6.12
N ILE A 671 22.48 30.20 -6.80
CA ILE A 671 23.08 30.17 -8.14
C ILE A 671 22.18 30.90 -9.14
N GLY A 672 20.86 30.74 -9.05
CA GLY A 672 19.89 31.42 -9.90
C GLY A 672 19.96 32.94 -9.75
N ASN A 673 20.05 33.43 -8.51
CA ASN A 673 20.17 34.87 -8.22
C ASN A 673 21.50 35.46 -8.71
N TYR A 674 22.61 34.73 -8.55
CA TYR A 674 23.97 35.16 -8.92
C TYR A 674 24.45 34.59 -10.27
N ARG A 675 23.55 34.06 -11.09
CA ARG A 675 23.88 33.30 -12.31
C ARG A 675 24.83 34.05 -13.24
N ARG A 676 24.59 35.35 -13.45
CA ARG A 676 25.41 36.16 -14.38
C ARG A 676 26.83 36.34 -13.86
N GLN A 677 26.98 36.60 -12.57
CA GLN A 677 28.27 36.75 -11.90
C GLN A 677 29.04 35.44 -11.94
N ILE A 678 28.38 34.33 -11.62
CA ILE A 678 28.96 32.99 -11.66
C ILE A 678 29.41 32.63 -13.07
N VAL A 679 28.53 32.76 -14.07
CA VAL A 679 28.89 32.47 -15.47
C VAL A 679 30.03 33.37 -15.95
N SER A 680 30.02 34.66 -15.59
CA SER A 680 31.13 35.58 -15.92
C SER A 680 32.45 35.13 -15.31
N ALA A 681 32.46 34.72 -14.04
CA ALA A 681 33.66 34.23 -13.36
C ALA A 681 34.17 32.91 -13.94
N LEU A 682 33.28 31.94 -14.16
CA LEU A 682 33.62 30.61 -14.67
C LEU A 682 34.05 30.62 -16.14
N THR A 683 33.67 31.64 -16.92
CA THR A 683 34.04 31.76 -18.34
C THR A 683 35.34 32.54 -18.59
N THR A 684 35.98 33.07 -17.53
CA THR A 684 37.35 33.62 -17.60
C THR A 684 38.36 32.52 -17.97
N THR A 685 39.59 32.90 -18.37
CA THR A 685 40.65 31.93 -18.67
C THR A 685 40.96 31.05 -17.46
N VAL A 686 41.12 31.68 -16.29
CA VAL A 686 41.36 30.96 -15.02
C VAL A 686 40.16 30.09 -14.68
N GLY A 687 38.94 30.63 -14.77
CA GLY A 687 37.71 29.88 -14.51
C GLY A 687 37.58 28.64 -15.38
N LYS A 688 37.82 28.75 -16.69
CA LYS A 688 37.78 27.61 -17.63
C LYS A 688 38.81 26.53 -17.28
N VAL A 689 40.01 26.94 -16.87
CA VAL A 689 41.05 25.99 -16.43
C VAL A 689 40.61 25.29 -15.16
N LEU A 690 40.14 26.03 -14.15
CA LEU A 690 39.68 25.45 -12.88
C LEU A 690 38.50 24.51 -13.07
N VAL A 691 37.48 24.90 -13.85
CA VAL A 691 36.35 24.02 -14.18
C VAL A 691 36.81 22.81 -14.97
N GLY A 692 37.72 22.98 -15.94
CA GLY A 692 38.27 21.86 -16.70
C GLY A 692 39.02 20.87 -15.81
N VAL A 693 39.85 21.37 -14.89
CA VAL A 693 40.55 20.54 -13.89
C VAL A 693 39.56 19.85 -12.95
N GLY A 694 38.52 20.54 -12.50
CA GLY A 694 37.48 19.93 -11.66
C GLY A 694 36.72 18.81 -12.36
N VAL A 695 36.18 19.07 -13.55
CA VAL A 695 35.41 18.11 -14.36
C VAL A 695 36.26 16.91 -14.75
N VAL A 696 37.44 17.14 -15.32
CA VAL A 696 38.32 16.05 -15.80
C VAL A 696 39.00 15.34 -14.63
N GLY A 697 39.39 16.07 -13.59
CA GLY A 697 40.00 15.50 -12.40
C GLY A 697 39.03 14.59 -11.65
N TYR A 698 37.78 15.01 -11.45
CA TYR A 698 36.76 14.20 -10.81
C TYR A 698 36.40 12.95 -11.63
N ALA A 699 36.07 13.12 -12.92
CA ALA A 699 35.76 11.97 -13.79
C ALA A 699 36.96 11.02 -13.95
N GLY A 700 38.17 11.57 -14.05
CA GLY A 700 39.42 10.81 -14.11
C GLY A 700 39.71 10.06 -12.82
N PHE A 701 39.41 10.65 -11.66
CA PHE A 701 39.54 10.00 -10.35
C PHE A 701 38.57 8.82 -10.22
N LEU A 702 37.29 9.01 -10.56
CA LEU A 702 36.31 7.92 -10.59
C LEU A 702 36.73 6.79 -11.56
N ALA A 703 37.19 7.16 -12.77
CA ALA A 703 37.67 6.20 -13.75
C ALA A 703 38.92 5.44 -13.28
N LEU A 704 39.81 6.11 -12.56
CA LEU A 704 41.02 5.51 -12.00
C LEU A 704 40.68 4.49 -10.91
N ILE A 705 39.77 4.84 -10.00
CA ILE A 705 39.30 3.93 -8.96
C ILE A 705 38.58 2.72 -9.58
N TRP A 706 37.66 2.97 -10.52
CA TRP A 706 36.96 1.91 -11.25
C TRP A 706 37.93 0.97 -11.98
N ALA A 707 38.95 1.53 -12.65
CA ALA A 707 39.95 0.73 -13.34
C ALA A 707 40.81 -0.09 -12.35
N GLY A 708 41.21 0.51 -11.23
CA GLY A 708 41.96 -0.17 -10.17
C GLY A 708 41.20 -1.37 -9.60
N SER A 709 39.89 -1.20 -9.34
CA SER A 709 39.01 -2.28 -8.90
C SER A 709 38.80 -3.35 -9.98
N THR A 710 38.38 -2.94 -11.19
CA THR A 710 38.06 -3.86 -12.30
C THR A 710 39.25 -4.67 -12.80
N TYR A 711 40.45 -4.07 -12.83
CA TYR A 711 41.66 -4.71 -13.37
C TYR A 711 42.67 -5.15 -12.30
N GLY A 712 42.38 -4.92 -11.01
CA GLY A 712 43.15 -5.43 -9.88
C GLY A 712 44.57 -4.86 -9.74
N PHE A 713 44.81 -3.60 -10.15
CA PHE A 713 46.11 -2.95 -9.98
C PHE A 713 46.14 -2.01 -8.77
N ASP A 714 47.27 -2.00 -8.06
CA ASP A 714 47.47 -1.18 -6.86
C ASP A 714 47.60 0.31 -7.25
N LEU A 715 46.73 1.13 -6.65
CA LEU A 715 46.71 2.58 -6.81
C LEU A 715 47.66 3.30 -5.85
N GLY A 716 48.41 2.57 -5.02
CA GLY A 716 49.38 3.10 -4.06
C GLY A 716 48.69 3.55 -2.76
N PRO A 717 48.51 4.86 -2.50
CA PRO A 717 47.90 5.34 -1.25
C PRO A 717 46.38 5.14 -1.16
N ILE A 718 45.71 4.72 -2.25
CA ILE A 718 44.25 4.56 -2.28
C ILE A 718 43.91 3.09 -1.97
N PRO A 719 43.13 2.80 -0.91
CA PRO A 719 42.72 1.44 -0.57
C PRO A 719 41.95 0.76 -1.71
N SER A 720 42.21 -0.52 -1.97
CA SER A 720 41.50 -1.29 -3.01
C SER A 720 40.00 -1.44 -2.74
N SER A 721 39.58 -1.41 -1.48
CA SER A 721 38.18 -1.48 -1.07
C SER A 721 37.40 -0.16 -1.27
N ILE A 722 38.06 0.93 -1.68
CA ILE A 722 37.40 2.22 -1.77
C ILE A 722 36.25 2.18 -2.78
N TYR A 723 36.41 1.47 -3.90
CA TYR A 723 35.39 1.39 -4.96
C TYR A 723 34.08 0.78 -4.45
N ASP A 724 34.19 -0.35 -3.75
CA ASP A 724 33.03 -1.08 -3.23
C ASP A 724 32.32 -0.26 -2.13
N SER A 725 33.10 0.43 -1.29
CA SER A 725 32.54 1.32 -0.26
C SER A 725 31.95 2.61 -0.84
N LEU A 726 32.40 3.06 -2.01
CA LEU A 726 32.06 4.37 -2.56
C LEU A 726 30.59 4.44 -2.94
N TYR A 727 30.05 3.37 -3.54
CA TYR A 727 28.63 3.30 -3.88
C TYR A 727 27.76 3.40 -2.62
N LEU A 728 28.01 2.54 -1.63
CA LEU A 728 27.23 2.47 -0.39
C LEU A 728 27.30 3.74 0.46
N THR A 729 28.41 4.48 0.40
CA THR A 729 28.62 5.66 1.26
C THR A 729 28.37 7.00 0.58
N GLY A 730 28.31 7.04 -0.76
CA GLY A 730 28.27 8.29 -1.51
C GLY A 730 27.31 8.35 -2.70
N TYR A 731 26.92 7.22 -3.29
CA TYR A 731 26.22 7.18 -4.58
C TYR A 731 24.99 6.28 -4.64
N GLN A 732 24.47 5.82 -3.50
CA GLN A 732 23.19 5.09 -3.49
C GLN A 732 22.09 5.95 -4.13
N ARG A 733 21.39 5.36 -5.11
CA ARG A 733 20.41 6.08 -5.95
C ARG A 733 19.16 6.53 -5.21
N VAL A 734 18.90 5.90 -4.07
CA VAL A 734 17.79 6.19 -3.18
C VAL A 734 18.08 7.42 -2.32
N ASP A 735 19.27 7.51 -1.73
CA ASP A 735 19.60 8.55 -0.75
C ASP A 735 20.33 9.77 -1.31
N MET A 736 20.07 10.95 -0.75
CA MET A 736 20.79 12.17 -1.11
C MET A 736 22.17 12.26 -0.44
N GLN A 737 23.07 11.34 -0.81
CA GLN A 737 24.43 11.28 -0.29
C GLN A 737 25.36 12.30 -0.97
N TRP A 738 26.52 12.52 -0.35
CA TRP A 738 27.46 13.57 -0.76
C TRP A 738 27.97 13.40 -2.20
N GLY A 739 28.18 12.17 -2.67
CA GLY A 739 28.68 11.89 -4.02
C GLY A 739 27.68 12.33 -5.09
N ARG A 740 26.38 12.11 -4.86
CA ARG A 740 25.30 12.57 -5.74
C ARG A 740 25.18 14.09 -5.84
N LEU A 741 25.53 14.81 -4.77
CA LEU A 741 25.61 16.28 -4.82
C LEU A 741 26.76 16.73 -5.75
N VAL A 742 27.88 16.02 -5.73
CA VAL A 742 29.02 16.28 -6.64
C VAL A 742 28.65 15.93 -8.08
N ASP A 743 27.98 14.80 -8.31
CA ASP A 743 27.49 14.42 -9.64
C ASP A 743 26.45 15.40 -10.17
N THR A 744 25.56 15.90 -9.32
CA THR A 744 24.62 16.96 -9.71
C THR A 744 25.37 18.20 -10.19
N ALA A 745 26.42 18.62 -9.48
CA ALA A 745 27.25 19.76 -9.90
C ALA A 745 27.97 19.47 -11.22
N LEU A 746 28.54 18.27 -11.40
CA LEU A 746 29.17 17.82 -12.64
C LEU A 746 28.19 17.90 -13.82
N VAL A 747 27.01 17.29 -13.66
CA VAL A 747 25.96 17.25 -14.69
C VAL A 747 25.50 18.66 -15.05
N VAL A 748 25.21 19.53 -14.08
CA VAL A 748 24.80 20.91 -14.33
C VAL A 748 25.85 21.66 -15.16
N VAL A 749 27.13 21.56 -14.77
CA VAL A 749 28.23 22.25 -15.45
C VAL A 749 28.41 21.72 -16.88
N CYS A 750 28.45 20.39 -17.03
CA CYS A 750 28.64 19.73 -18.32
C CYS A 750 27.46 20.00 -19.27
N VAL A 751 26.22 19.79 -18.81
CA VAL A 751 25.01 20.05 -19.60
C VAL A 751 24.93 21.52 -19.98
N TYR A 752 25.23 22.45 -19.06
CA TYR A 752 25.26 23.87 -19.39
C TYR A 752 26.28 24.18 -20.50
N ALA A 753 27.50 23.64 -20.42
CA ALA A 753 28.53 23.83 -21.45
C ALA A 753 28.10 23.24 -22.81
N ILE A 754 27.59 22.00 -22.80
CA ILE A 754 27.11 21.29 -23.99
C ILE A 754 25.97 22.06 -24.64
N LEU A 755 24.91 22.40 -23.90
CA LEU A 755 23.77 23.16 -24.42
C LEU A 755 24.15 24.57 -24.86
N THR A 756 25.20 25.17 -24.28
CA THR A 756 25.72 26.46 -24.72
C THR A 756 26.36 26.36 -26.09
N VAL A 757 27.14 25.32 -26.36
CA VAL A 757 27.93 25.19 -27.60
C VAL A 757 27.13 24.52 -28.73
N PHE A 758 26.41 23.44 -28.41
CA PHE A 758 25.67 22.62 -29.36
C PHE A 758 24.19 23.02 -29.47
N TRP A 759 23.82 24.25 -29.09
CA TRP A 759 22.44 24.69 -29.02
C TRP A 759 21.67 24.48 -30.32
N LYS A 760 22.15 25.00 -31.45
CA LYS A 760 21.39 24.94 -32.73
C LYS A 760 21.08 23.51 -33.18
N PRO A 761 22.04 22.56 -33.23
CA PRO A 761 21.70 21.19 -33.60
C PRO A 761 20.77 20.50 -32.59
N ILE A 762 20.98 20.71 -31.29
CA ILE A 762 20.13 20.09 -30.24
C ILE A 762 18.71 20.67 -30.30
N ALA A 763 18.55 21.99 -30.37
CA ALA A 763 17.26 22.65 -30.45
C ALA A 763 16.50 22.28 -31.73
N ALA A 764 17.20 22.09 -32.85
CA ALA A 764 16.58 21.63 -34.09
C ALA A 764 16.07 20.18 -33.99
N ALA A 765 16.83 19.29 -33.35
CA ALA A 765 16.48 17.87 -33.24
C ALA A 765 15.41 17.59 -32.15
N LEU A 766 15.56 18.22 -30.98
CA LEU A 766 14.84 17.86 -29.75
C LEU A 766 13.98 19.00 -29.20
N GLY A 767 14.22 20.24 -29.65
CA GLY A 767 13.55 21.42 -29.11
C GLY A 767 12.04 21.47 -29.38
N TRP A 768 11.56 20.81 -30.44
CA TRP A 768 10.12 20.73 -30.74
C TRP A 768 9.33 19.93 -29.68
N LEU A 769 10.00 18.99 -29.00
CA LEU A 769 9.43 18.14 -27.96
C LEU A 769 9.76 18.68 -26.57
N TRP A 770 11.03 18.77 -26.22
CA TRP A 770 11.43 19.04 -24.84
C TRP A 770 11.18 20.49 -24.39
N ILE A 771 11.34 21.50 -25.25
CA ILE A 771 11.12 22.89 -24.83
C ILE A 771 9.65 23.11 -24.39
N PRO A 772 8.63 22.75 -25.20
CA PRO A 772 7.24 22.88 -24.77
C PRO A 772 6.94 22.14 -23.46
N LEU A 773 7.41 20.89 -23.32
CA LEU A 773 7.18 20.09 -22.11
C LEU A 773 7.82 20.74 -20.87
N GLY A 774 9.06 21.20 -20.98
CA GLY A 774 9.73 21.87 -19.86
C GLY A 774 9.14 23.24 -19.52
N GLN A 775 8.48 23.90 -20.49
CA GLN A 775 7.75 25.14 -20.24
C GLN A 775 6.46 24.96 -19.43
N ALA A 776 5.91 23.74 -19.43
CA ALA A 776 4.71 23.34 -18.73
C ALA A 776 4.99 22.11 -17.84
N SER A 777 6.16 22.06 -17.19
CA SER A 777 6.60 20.82 -16.53
C SER A 777 5.68 20.42 -15.37
N LEU A 778 5.07 21.37 -14.65
CA LEU A 778 4.13 21.04 -13.57
C LEU A 778 2.84 20.44 -14.13
N TYR A 779 2.38 20.94 -15.29
CA TYR A 779 1.23 20.36 -15.99
C TYR A 779 1.51 18.91 -16.40
N VAL A 780 2.67 18.64 -16.99
CA VAL A 780 3.06 17.29 -17.41
C VAL A 780 3.20 16.36 -16.20
N PHE A 781 3.79 16.87 -15.11
CA PHE A 781 3.94 16.14 -13.86
C PHE A 781 2.59 15.70 -13.27
N ILE A 782 1.58 16.58 -13.26
CA ILE A 782 0.24 16.23 -12.78
C ILE A 782 -0.41 15.17 -13.66
N TRP A 783 -0.30 15.31 -14.98
CA TRP A 783 -0.91 14.36 -15.91
C TRP A 783 -0.26 12.97 -15.90
N GLN A 784 1.00 12.87 -15.47
CA GLN A 784 1.69 11.58 -15.44
C GLN A 784 1.00 10.56 -14.54
N VAL A 785 0.39 11.01 -13.42
CA VAL A 785 -0.33 10.15 -12.48
C VAL A 785 -1.48 9.46 -13.20
N PHE A 786 -2.25 10.23 -13.97
CA PHE A 786 -3.38 9.71 -14.75
C PHE A 786 -2.93 8.84 -15.93
N PHE A 787 -1.75 9.09 -16.51
CA PHE A 787 -1.20 8.18 -17.54
C PHE A 787 -0.70 6.87 -16.95
N ALA A 788 -0.05 6.91 -15.78
CA ALA A 788 0.34 5.70 -15.05
C ALA A 788 -0.91 4.87 -14.73
N LEU A 789 -1.94 5.49 -14.16
CA LEU A 789 -3.23 4.87 -13.87
C LEU A 789 -3.91 4.27 -15.11
N ALA A 790 -3.96 5.04 -16.22
CA ALA A 790 -4.59 4.57 -17.45
C ALA A 790 -3.86 3.38 -18.08
N VAL A 791 -2.53 3.31 -17.95
CA VAL A 791 -1.74 2.16 -18.43
C VAL A 791 -1.88 0.97 -17.48
N ALA A 792 -1.88 1.22 -16.17
CA ALA A 792 -2.08 0.21 -15.13
C ALA A 792 -3.44 -0.49 -15.24
N SER A 793 -4.47 0.23 -15.67
CA SER A 793 -5.83 -0.28 -15.85
C SER A 793 -6.05 -1.06 -17.15
N ILE A 794 -5.01 -1.34 -17.95
CA ILE A 794 -5.14 -2.13 -19.18
C ILE A 794 -5.16 -3.63 -18.81
N PRO A 795 -6.29 -4.35 -19.02
CA PRO A 795 -6.39 -5.76 -18.63
C PRO A 795 -5.41 -6.64 -19.40
N GLY A 796 -4.73 -7.56 -18.69
CA GLY A 796 -3.80 -8.52 -19.29
C GLY A 796 -2.54 -7.91 -19.91
N LEU A 797 -2.17 -6.68 -19.53
CA LEU A 797 -0.97 -6.03 -20.05
C LEU A 797 0.30 -6.73 -19.57
N ASP A 798 1.01 -7.41 -20.48
CA ASP A 798 2.37 -7.88 -20.22
C ASP A 798 3.35 -6.70 -20.16
N ARG A 799 3.69 -6.30 -18.94
CA ARG A 799 4.61 -5.19 -18.65
C ARG A 799 6.07 -5.51 -19.01
N THR A 800 6.42 -6.79 -19.22
CA THR A 800 7.78 -7.22 -19.57
C THR A 800 8.04 -7.18 -21.07
N ASN A 801 6.98 -7.09 -21.88
CA ASN A 801 7.08 -7.04 -23.32
C ASN A 801 7.65 -5.70 -23.81
N VAL A 802 8.87 -5.77 -24.33
CA VAL A 802 9.62 -4.60 -24.85
C VAL A 802 8.89 -3.87 -25.98
N ILE A 803 8.19 -4.60 -26.86
CA ILE A 803 7.48 -3.99 -27.99
C ILE A 803 6.27 -3.22 -27.47
N THR A 804 5.46 -3.87 -26.63
CA THR A 804 4.29 -3.26 -26.01
C THR A 804 4.67 -2.02 -25.21
N GLY A 805 5.68 -2.10 -24.35
CA GLY A 805 6.13 -0.94 -23.58
C GLY A 805 6.71 0.18 -24.46
N THR A 806 7.41 -0.14 -25.56
CA THR A 806 7.85 0.87 -26.54
C THR A 806 6.67 1.62 -27.17
N ILE A 807 5.61 0.89 -27.54
CA ILE A 807 4.39 1.48 -28.12
C ILE A 807 3.70 2.38 -27.10
N ILE A 808 3.53 1.90 -25.87
CA ILE A 808 2.88 2.65 -24.77
C ILE A 808 3.65 3.94 -24.48
N HIS A 809 4.96 3.88 -24.25
CA HIS A 809 5.75 5.09 -24.00
C HIS A 809 5.67 6.07 -25.18
N THR A 810 5.80 5.57 -26.41
CA THR A 810 5.70 6.43 -27.60
C THR A 810 4.34 7.13 -27.68
N ALA A 811 3.26 6.40 -27.44
CA ALA A 811 1.90 6.93 -27.45
C ALA A 811 1.72 8.01 -26.37
N VAL A 812 2.15 7.75 -25.13
CA VAL A 812 2.06 8.71 -24.03
C VAL A 812 2.90 9.95 -24.29
N ILE A 813 4.15 9.79 -24.76
CA ILE A 813 5.03 10.93 -25.10
C ILE A 813 4.38 11.84 -26.14
N LEU A 814 3.81 11.27 -27.21
CA LEU A 814 3.13 12.02 -28.27
C LEU A 814 1.84 12.68 -27.77
N LEU A 815 1.08 11.99 -26.91
CA LEU A 815 -0.14 12.51 -26.32
C LEU A 815 0.13 13.71 -25.41
N VAL A 816 1.10 13.58 -24.49
CA VAL A 816 1.53 14.67 -23.61
C VAL A 816 1.98 15.87 -24.43
N TRP A 817 2.82 15.64 -25.44
CA TRP A 817 3.27 16.70 -26.35
C TRP A 817 2.11 17.40 -27.06
N TRP A 818 1.15 16.62 -27.57
CA TRP A 818 -0.04 17.15 -28.23
C TRP A 818 -0.90 17.98 -27.26
N MET A 819 -1.15 17.50 -26.04
CA MET A 819 -1.90 18.20 -25.01
C MET A 819 -1.25 19.54 -24.65
N VAL A 820 0.08 19.58 -24.47
CA VAL A 820 0.82 20.81 -24.19
C VAL A 820 0.76 21.78 -25.38
N ARG A 821 0.87 21.28 -26.62
CA ARG A 821 0.76 22.11 -27.84
C ARG A 821 -0.64 22.69 -28.02
N LYS A 822 -1.68 21.92 -27.69
CA LYS A 822 -3.08 22.35 -27.75
C LYS A 822 -3.55 23.10 -26.51
N ARG A 823 -2.70 23.24 -25.48
CA ARG A 823 -3.01 23.91 -24.22
C ARG A 823 -4.24 23.30 -23.54
N PHE A 824 -4.39 21.99 -23.65
CA PHE A 824 -5.49 21.24 -23.05
C PHE A 824 -5.53 21.52 -21.54
N LEU A 825 -6.68 21.94 -21.01
CA LEU A 825 -6.90 22.28 -19.59
C LEU A 825 -5.90 23.26 -18.93
N PHE A 826 -5.19 24.10 -19.69
CA PHE A 826 -4.26 25.11 -19.13
C PHE A 826 -4.95 26.20 -18.29
N SER A 827 -6.28 26.31 -18.37
CA SER A 827 -7.08 27.20 -17.52
C SER A 827 -7.25 26.66 -16.10
N VAL A 828 -7.21 25.33 -15.93
CA VAL A 828 -7.48 24.65 -14.66
C VAL A 828 -6.15 24.23 -14.01
N ILE A 829 -5.28 23.58 -14.78
CA ILE A 829 -4.06 22.96 -14.27
C ILE A 829 -2.88 23.95 -14.35
N PRO A 830 -2.08 24.13 -13.28
CA PRO A 830 -0.89 24.97 -13.32
C PRO A 830 0.20 24.46 -14.27
N ARG A 831 1.10 25.35 -14.69
CA ARG A 831 2.19 25.09 -15.64
C ARG A 831 3.57 25.14 -15.00
#